data_AF-A0AA39Z9E3-F1
#
_entry.id   AF-A0AA39Z9E3-F1
#
_cell.length_a   1.000
_cell.length_b   1.000
_cell.length_c   1.000
_cell.angle_alpha   90.00
_cell.angle_beta   90.00
_cell.angle_gamma   90.00
#
_symmetry.space_group_name_H-M   'P 1'
#
loop_
_entity.id
_entity.type
_entity.pdbx_description
1 polymer ?
#
loop_
_entity_poly.entity_id
_entity_poly.type
_entity_poly.pdbx_seq_one_letter_code
_entity_poly.pdbx_strand_id
1 'polypeptide(L)'
;MPDAVKAAHYIQQLDEARCDDNWDAVPELVRKVRKHAPERACLSQSATTEHAIIKASVKSTPDTTPSSLEAASQLPTLLTVIENEQAHPQDRFQARVCAGWLHWVLREYHLALERLPRSFDEDIPTTDAAVELSEWTKVCALKTAYLRANCLARDGQRKGALEAFEIALPSLNTVWNATPGGPARQQIRYWAELFLTEYCMLASQATRDGEKSLSEGNCLSGFRTWARYWAGAAKGVAVAAQDQAGISGAGGYGFRGSVPRRQVWSEYYSALSEILQRDLAYPPSGIAVPVSNGETISARAQLRAELKKVETIYQGLLFSETKFPRADEERAEVEEFVARVMRNWTILNGRGWKEHDLGAGGRDSLSRGTLDTLYGAATKTYHSTAILRHLFTVHLAVAEFDLAFVSFDSWFELVKKGKARVEKTGHREPALDDNATVLETISAAIAALCRYGGREAAEKARKVSEELEGLVKKWSSLDLESADPRDLVPPRSMALAWQSIGLANAQWARMTYESESRAIFQEKAIQCLRWSLSPEFGSVVDVRGVFALGVLYAEQRKLSVAIELVKTALLADKAVQEHEELHNGPYWRERSLIPLWHLLALMLSARQDYVLAARACEGAIEQFKDPIVLFGSRDLNGGFRSEHLNEAAVEKAGGDGIVDEMDDFEKESILEIKMTQLAILELVEGPTVAVNASTELLTLFPRLFGDLGEPTLELSKVEPPKTMATMRSVRDSMFGGRAGKGHQPRQSVATSRPQTATTTLTQQTSSETAIDGQSSRRSLRSGSLNGRSRNSLRKRDRSGSRQRAMSSGPPVPPLNGDKYQPTFEDPNGPQHFTFASKTVAGTLRPETTNSSALSRRTDGPSEMGTGTLESFSPLLPFVQFSQEHSKRKRKGILVKVWLTIAGFYRRAGLLDDAQKAIAEAQKIVQSFEGDVVSDTSGALNTRTAGWGMEKSVEAVLADVWTEKGELSLALERPYQARADFETALTHFPDHPIAIVGLSNILLDIYSEKLLPPPAVSGLDLGGASLTSDSHEDHPIIASPPSRYPELPSEPLGLGPPKRKPVSKKQTHEEVFDDDEDEEENTNGASSASPSRLLGPQLPPPYKATSLPLIDRLAARDRAYGLLSGLTKLGSGWNYSEAWFALARAYEESGQAEKARDALWWVVELEDGMGLREWGVVTAGGGYVL
;
A
#
# COMPACT_ATOMS: atom_id res chain seq x y z
N MET A 1 -46.27 69.13 25.69
CA MET A 1 -45.00 68.41 25.47
C MET A 1 -45.30 66.95 25.17
N PRO A 2 -44.58 66.31 24.23
CA PRO A 2 -44.57 64.85 24.12
C PRO A 2 -43.95 64.23 25.39
N ASP A 3 -44.34 63.00 25.68
CA ASP A 3 -43.84 62.22 26.81
C ASP A 3 -42.70 61.34 26.31
N ALA A 4 -41.46 61.72 26.65
CA ALA A 4 -40.24 61.10 26.12
C ALA A 4 -40.12 59.61 26.47
N VAL A 5 -40.67 59.18 27.62
CA VAL A 5 -40.65 57.77 28.04
C VAL A 5 -41.62 56.95 27.17
N LYS A 6 -42.82 57.49 26.88
CA LYS A 6 -43.77 56.86 25.95
C LYS A 6 -43.28 56.89 24.50
N ALA A 7 -42.57 57.95 24.10
CA ALA A 7 -41.92 58.05 22.79
C ALA A 7 -40.89 56.92 22.60
N ALA A 8 -39.93 56.79 23.51
CA ALA A 8 -38.92 55.73 23.49
C ALA A 8 -39.55 54.33 23.49
N HIS A 9 -40.58 54.09 24.32
CA HIS A 9 -41.27 52.80 24.40
C HIS A 9 -41.97 52.42 23.09
N TYR A 10 -42.65 53.34 22.39
CA TYR A 10 -43.26 53.05 21.09
C TYR A 10 -42.24 52.91 19.96
N ILE A 11 -41.10 53.59 20.04
CA ILE A 11 -39.97 53.39 19.10
C ILE A 11 -39.37 51.99 19.30
N GLN A 12 -39.15 51.55 20.55
CA GLN A 12 -38.75 50.18 20.84
C GLN A 12 -39.76 49.18 20.27
N GLN A 13 -41.04 49.27 20.65
CA GLN A 13 -42.07 48.34 20.15
C GLN A 13 -42.14 48.27 18.61
N LEU A 14 -41.87 49.37 17.90
CA LEU A 14 -41.79 49.39 16.44
C LEU A 14 -40.53 48.67 15.90
N ASP A 15 -39.40 48.74 16.60
CA ASP A 15 -38.21 47.95 16.27
C ASP A 15 -38.47 46.45 16.49
N GLU A 16 -39.03 46.09 17.65
CA GLU A 16 -39.37 44.71 18.02
C GLU A 16 -40.37 44.10 17.05
N ALA A 17 -41.46 44.80 16.72
CA ALA A 17 -42.47 44.32 15.78
C ALA A 17 -41.91 44.10 14.36
N ARG A 18 -40.95 44.92 13.90
CA ARG A 18 -40.26 44.69 12.62
C ARG A 18 -39.32 43.48 12.71
N CYS A 19 -38.50 43.39 13.77
CA CYS A 19 -37.56 42.30 13.96
C CYS A 19 -38.23 40.92 14.16
N ASP A 20 -39.40 40.87 14.78
CA ASP A 20 -40.19 39.65 15.03
C ASP A 20 -41.25 39.37 13.94
N ASP A 21 -41.14 40.00 12.76
CA ASP A 21 -41.97 39.77 11.57
C ASP A 21 -43.48 40.08 11.75
N ASN A 22 -43.82 40.86 12.79
CA ASN A 22 -45.17 41.21 13.19
C ASN A 22 -45.67 42.46 12.43
N TRP A 23 -45.81 42.32 11.11
CA TRP A 23 -46.18 43.43 10.21
C TRP A 23 -47.60 43.97 10.44
N ASP A 24 -48.49 43.22 11.07
CA ASP A 24 -49.85 43.66 11.41
C ASP A 24 -49.87 44.70 12.54
N ALA A 25 -48.91 44.65 13.47
CA ALA A 25 -48.77 45.65 14.53
C ALA A 25 -48.17 46.99 14.03
N VAL A 26 -47.40 46.96 12.94
CA VAL A 26 -46.61 48.10 12.44
C VAL A 26 -47.45 49.36 12.15
N PRO A 27 -48.63 49.32 11.47
CA PRO A 27 -49.41 50.53 11.20
C PRO A 27 -49.86 51.29 12.46
N GLU A 28 -50.28 50.56 13.50
CA GLU A 28 -50.69 51.16 14.78
C GLU A 28 -49.50 51.70 15.58
N LEU A 29 -48.35 51.03 15.52
CA LEU A 29 -47.11 51.49 16.13
C LEU A 29 -46.56 52.75 15.43
N VAL A 30 -46.57 52.78 14.10
CA VAL A 30 -46.25 53.99 13.30
C VAL A 30 -47.17 55.15 13.66
N ARG A 31 -48.48 54.91 13.81
CA ARG A 31 -49.45 55.94 14.24
C ARG A 31 -49.15 56.48 15.64
N LYS A 32 -48.69 55.62 16.57
CA LYS A 32 -48.26 56.03 17.92
C LYS A 32 -46.95 56.81 17.88
N VAL A 33 -45.95 56.36 17.12
CA VAL A 33 -44.67 57.07 16.93
C VAL A 33 -44.91 58.45 16.33
N ARG A 34 -45.69 58.59 15.25
CA ARG A 34 -46.04 59.91 14.67
C ARG A 34 -46.74 60.88 15.64
N LYS A 35 -47.43 60.36 16.65
CA LYS A 35 -48.10 61.17 17.70
C LYS A 35 -47.18 61.55 18.85
N HIS A 36 -46.25 60.69 19.24
CA HIS A 36 -45.44 60.83 20.45
C HIS A 36 -43.97 61.22 20.19
N ALA A 37 -43.49 61.02 18.96
CA ALA A 37 -42.16 61.32 18.47
C ALA A 37 -42.23 61.87 17.02
N PRO A 38 -42.92 63.00 16.77
CA PRO A 38 -43.09 63.55 15.42
C PRO A 38 -41.76 63.94 14.74
N GLU A 39 -40.71 64.20 15.51
CA GLU A 39 -39.35 64.41 15.05
C GLU A 39 -38.70 63.16 14.44
N ARG A 40 -39.19 61.95 14.74
CA ARG A 40 -38.76 60.67 14.13
C ARG A 40 -39.52 60.36 12.84
N ALA A 41 -39.71 61.39 12.01
CA ALA A 41 -40.47 61.30 10.76
C ALA A 41 -39.90 60.22 9.83
N CYS A 42 -38.56 60.14 9.73
CA CYS A 42 -37.80 59.23 8.87
C CYS A 42 -38.04 57.75 9.21
N LEU A 43 -37.95 57.37 10.49
CA LEU A 43 -38.36 56.05 10.98
C LEU A 43 -39.82 55.73 10.63
N SER A 44 -40.73 56.68 10.83
CA SER A 44 -42.16 56.45 10.60
C SER A 44 -42.51 56.21 9.13
N GLN A 45 -41.85 56.90 8.20
CA GLN A 45 -42.07 56.74 6.76
C GLN A 45 -41.38 55.49 6.21
N SER A 46 -40.21 55.13 6.75
CA SER A 46 -39.54 53.86 6.50
C SER A 46 -40.47 52.68 6.84
N ALA A 47 -40.90 52.56 8.10
CA ALA A 47 -41.75 51.45 8.53
C ALA A 47 -43.11 51.39 7.80
N THR A 48 -43.67 52.54 7.41
CA THR A 48 -44.86 52.60 6.52
C THR A 48 -44.59 51.94 5.17
N THR A 49 -43.44 52.26 4.57
CA THR A 49 -43.03 51.74 3.25
C THR A 49 -42.65 50.27 3.32
N GLU A 50 -41.96 49.84 4.40
CA GLU A 50 -41.63 48.43 4.65
C GLU A 50 -42.89 47.56 4.78
N HIS A 51 -43.88 47.99 5.57
CA HIS A 51 -45.18 47.31 5.65
C HIS A 51 -45.89 47.27 4.29
N ALA A 52 -45.85 48.34 3.49
CA ALA A 52 -46.45 48.35 2.16
C ALA A 52 -45.78 47.36 1.18
N ILE A 53 -44.46 47.18 1.26
CA ILE A 53 -43.72 46.19 0.46
C ILE A 53 -44.13 44.76 0.85
N ILE A 54 -44.20 44.43 2.14
CA ILE A 54 -44.61 43.11 2.64
C ILE A 54 -46.09 42.82 2.31
N LYS A 55 -46.98 43.77 2.56
CA LYS A 55 -48.42 43.68 2.23
C LYS A 55 -48.64 43.40 0.74
N ALA A 56 -47.80 43.95 -0.13
CA ALA A 56 -47.88 43.71 -1.57
C ALA A 56 -47.25 42.37 -1.99
N SER A 57 -46.14 41.94 -1.38
CA SER A 57 -45.51 40.64 -1.72
C SER A 57 -46.41 39.44 -1.36
N VAL A 58 -47.18 39.54 -0.28
CA VAL A 58 -48.17 38.52 0.13
C VAL A 58 -49.36 38.38 -0.85
N LYS A 59 -49.63 39.42 -1.67
CA LYS A 59 -50.78 39.46 -2.60
C LYS A 59 -50.43 39.15 -4.06
N SER A 60 -49.16 38.96 -4.39
CA SER A 60 -48.71 38.88 -5.79
C SER A 60 -48.92 37.50 -6.42
N THR A 61 -49.66 37.44 -7.53
CA THR A 61 -49.66 36.31 -8.47
C THR A 61 -48.54 36.49 -9.50
N PRO A 62 -48.02 35.41 -10.14
CA PRO A 62 -46.81 35.49 -10.97
C PRO A 62 -46.87 36.50 -12.13
N ASP A 63 -48.06 36.81 -12.67
CA ASP A 63 -48.25 37.76 -13.77
C ASP A 63 -48.36 39.25 -13.32
N THR A 64 -48.13 39.55 -12.04
CA THR A 64 -48.27 40.93 -11.51
C THR A 64 -47.15 41.83 -12.04
N THR A 65 -47.52 42.91 -12.75
CA THR A 65 -46.57 43.90 -13.26
C THR A 65 -46.01 44.78 -12.13
N PRO A 66 -44.70 45.15 -12.16
CA PRO A 66 -44.06 45.88 -11.06
C PRO A 66 -44.66 47.27 -10.82
N SER A 67 -45.25 47.89 -11.85
CA SER A 67 -45.97 49.17 -11.76
C SER A 67 -47.30 49.12 -11.00
N SER A 68 -47.77 47.94 -10.58
CA SER A 68 -49.02 47.75 -9.82
C SER A 68 -48.83 47.84 -8.29
N LEU A 69 -47.60 48.01 -7.80
CA LEU A 69 -47.27 47.92 -6.38
C LEU A 69 -47.72 49.17 -5.59
N GLU A 70 -48.67 49.02 -4.64
CA GLU A 70 -49.13 50.13 -3.76
C GLU A 70 -47.96 50.91 -3.13
N ALA A 71 -46.88 50.22 -2.77
CA ALA A 71 -45.68 50.80 -2.15
C ALA A 71 -44.91 51.79 -3.05
N ALA A 72 -45.02 51.71 -4.38
CA ALA A 72 -44.34 52.63 -5.29
C ALA A 72 -44.76 54.10 -5.04
N SER A 73 -46.02 54.31 -4.63
CA SER A 73 -46.55 55.63 -4.25
C SER A 73 -45.80 56.31 -3.10
N GLN A 74 -45.09 55.54 -2.26
CA GLN A 74 -44.40 56.04 -1.07
C GLN A 74 -42.98 56.53 -1.36
N LEU A 75 -42.41 56.19 -2.52
CA LEU A 75 -41.00 56.48 -2.85
C LEU A 75 -40.66 58.00 -2.81
N PRO A 76 -41.43 58.92 -3.40
CA PRO A 76 -41.09 60.35 -3.36
C PRO A 76 -41.13 60.92 -1.93
N THR A 77 -42.10 60.47 -1.12
CA THR A 77 -42.22 60.85 0.29
C THR A 77 -41.07 60.28 1.11
N LEU A 78 -40.63 59.05 0.84
CA LEU A 78 -39.47 58.46 1.52
C LEU A 78 -38.17 59.22 1.18
N LEU A 79 -37.95 59.56 -0.09
CA LEU A 79 -36.77 60.31 -0.52
C LEU A 79 -36.71 61.72 0.10
N THR A 80 -37.81 62.48 0.10
CA THR A 80 -37.82 63.82 0.72
C THR A 80 -37.56 63.78 2.22
N VAL A 81 -37.97 62.72 2.93
CA VAL A 81 -37.66 62.58 4.37
C VAL A 81 -36.22 62.09 4.63
N ILE A 82 -35.61 61.33 3.71
CA ILE A 82 -34.18 60.99 3.76
C ILE A 82 -33.30 62.24 3.62
N GLU A 83 -33.65 63.15 2.71
CA GLU A 83 -32.89 64.38 2.44
C GLU A 83 -32.95 65.38 3.61
N ASN A 84 -34.06 65.41 4.35
CA ASN A 84 -34.27 66.28 5.51
C ASN A 84 -33.75 65.69 6.84
N GLU A 85 -33.46 64.39 6.92
CA GLU A 85 -32.99 63.76 8.16
C GLU A 85 -31.49 64.01 8.41
N GLN A 86 -31.20 64.72 9.50
CA GLN A 86 -29.84 65.06 9.94
C GLN A 86 -29.62 64.80 11.45
N ALA A 87 -30.66 64.47 12.22
CA ALA A 87 -30.57 64.26 13.66
C ALA A 87 -30.42 62.77 14.03
N HIS A 88 -30.98 61.87 13.23
CA HIS A 88 -31.04 60.43 13.52
C HIS A 88 -30.35 59.61 12.41
N PRO A 89 -29.02 59.38 12.47
CA PRO A 89 -28.29 58.67 11.41
C PRO A 89 -28.75 57.20 11.25
N GLN A 90 -29.16 56.52 12.34
CA GLN A 90 -29.76 55.18 12.25
C GLN A 90 -31.07 55.19 11.43
N ASP A 91 -31.94 56.19 11.61
CA ASP A 91 -33.21 56.29 10.88
C ASP A 91 -32.96 56.57 9.39
N ARG A 92 -32.03 57.49 9.09
CA ARG A 92 -31.61 57.81 7.72
C ARG A 92 -31.02 56.60 7.01
N PHE A 93 -30.21 55.80 7.70
CA PHE A 93 -29.69 54.53 7.19
C PHE A 93 -30.84 53.56 6.88
N GLN A 94 -31.72 53.27 7.87
CA GLN A 94 -32.90 52.40 7.67
C GLN A 94 -33.75 52.85 6.47
N ALA A 95 -33.96 54.17 6.31
CA ALA A 95 -34.71 54.76 5.21
C ALA A 95 -34.04 54.57 3.84
N ARG A 96 -32.72 54.78 3.74
CA ARG A 96 -31.95 54.50 2.50
C ARG A 96 -32.04 53.03 2.10
N VAL A 97 -31.95 52.12 3.07
CA VAL A 97 -32.10 50.67 2.84
C VAL A 97 -33.52 50.32 2.39
N CYS A 98 -34.54 50.94 2.97
CA CYS A 98 -35.92 50.79 2.51
C CYS A 98 -36.14 51.32 1.08
N ALA A 99 -35.55 52.46 0.72
CA ALA A 99 -35.66 53.01 -0.63
C ALA A 99 -34.96 52.11 -1.67
N GLY A 100 -33.75 51.63 -1.37
CA GLY A 100 -33.04 50.66 -2.21
C GLY A 100 -33.78 49.33 -2.36
N TRP A 101 -34.41 48.85 -1.28
CA TRP A 101 -35.26 47.65 -1.32
C TRP A 101 -36.51 47.85 -2.19
N LEU A 102 -37.16 49.03 -2.12
CA LEU A 102 -38.30 49.34 -2.97
C LEU A 102 -37.92 49.33 -4.47
N HIS A 103 -36.83 50.01 -4.85
CA HIS A 103 -36.30 49.94 -6.22
C HIS A 103 -35.99 48.50 -6.66
N TRP A 104 -35.41 47.68 -5.79
CA TRP A 104 -35.13 46.26 -6.10
C TRP A 104 -36.40 45.44 -6.35
N VAL A 105 -37.47 45.65 -5.56
CA VAL A 105 -38.78 45.00 -5.78
C VAL A 105 -39.44 45.48 -7.07
N LEU A 106 -39.26 46.75 -7.44
CA LEU A 106 -39.70 47.32 -8.72
C LEU A 106 -38.85 46.84 -9.93
N ARG A 107 -37.79 46.05 -9.69
CA ARG A 107 -36.79 45.57 -10.67
C ARG A 107 -35.86 46.66 -11.22
N GLU A 108 -35.77 47.80 -10.55
CA GLU A 108 -34.93 48.95 -10.91
C GLU A 108 -33.51 48.81 -10.34
N TYR A 109 -32.82 47.71 -10.66
CA TYR A 109 -31.61 47.26 -9.94
C TYR A 109 -30.46 48.28 -9.91
N HIS A 110 -30.27 49.07 -10.97
CA HIS A 110 -29.29 50.17 -11.00
C HIS A 110 -29.61 51.25 -9.95
N LEU A 111 -30.87 51.70 -9.87
CA LEU A 111 -31.30 52.71 -8.89
C LEU A 111 -31.23 52.16 -7.46
N ALA A 112 -31.54 50.87 -7.27
CA ALA A 112 -31.31 50.20 -5.99
C ALA A 112 -29.83 50.25 -5.59
N LEU A 113 -28.91 49.89 -6.50
CA LEU A 113 -27.47 49.87 -6.24
C LEU A 113 -26.86 51.27 -5.98
N GLU A 114 -27.44 52.31 -6.58
CA GLU A 114 -27.08 53.71 -6.33
C GLU A 114 -27.52 54.20 -4.94
N ARG A 115 -28.73 53.83 -4.50
CA ARG A 115 -29.33 54.31 -3.24
C ARG A 115 -28.81 53.58 -1.99
N LEU A 116 -28.56 52.28 -2.09
CA LEU A 116 -28.06 51.42 -1.01
C LEU A 116 -26.66 51.86 -0.53
N PRO A 117 -26.43 52.13 0.77
CA PRO A 117 -25.10 52.48 1.32
C PRO A 117 -24.02 51.43 0.99
N ARG A 118 -22.77 51.83 0.73
CA ARG A 118 -21.70 50.89 0.32
C ARG A 118 -21.08 50.15 1.49
N SER A 119 -20.95 50.81 2.63
CA SER A 119 -20.50 50.23 3.91
C SER A 119 -21.36 50.74 5.07
N PHE A 120 -21.14 50.18 6.26
CA PHE A 120 -21.81 50.62 7.48
C PHE A 120 -21.28 52.00 7.95
N ASP A 121 -19.98 52.23 7.81
CA ASP A 121 -19.29 53.44 8.26
C ASP A 121 -19.55 54.69 7.40
N GLU A 122 -20.17 54.57 6.22
CA GLU A 122 -20.50 55.71 5.35
C GLU A 122 -21.58 56.64 5.93
N ASP A 123 -22.59 56.10 6.62
CA ASP A 123 -23.72 56.86 7.20
C ASP A 123 -23.67 56.97 8.73
N ILE A 124 -22.88 56.11 9.42
CA ILE A 124 -22.76 56.07 10.89
C ILE A 124 -21.27 56.08 11.27
N PRO A 125 -20.68 57.24 11.62
CA PRO A 125 -19.25 57.35 11.90
C PRO A 125 -18.88 56.62 13.21
N THR A 126 -18.01 55.62 13.10
CA THR A 126 -17.61 54.67 14.16
C THR A 126 -16.66 55.25 15.22
N THR A 127 -16.65 56.57 15.43
CA THR A 127 -15.75 57.27 16.38
C THR A 127 -16.20 57.22 17.84
N ASP A 128 -17.49 57.04 18.14
CA ASP A 128 -17.99 56.89 19.51
C ASP A 128 -18.38 55.43 19.81
N ALA A 129 -17.61 54.77 20.67
CA ALA A 129 -17.81 53.37 21.08
C ALA A 129 -18.99 53.16 22.05
N ALA A 130 -19.97 54.07 22.06
CA ALA A 130 -21.06 54.15 23.04
C ALA A 130 -22.47 54.20 22.42
N VAL A 131 -22.60 54.20 21.08
CA VAL A 131 -23.91 54.22 20.40
C VAL A 131 -24.44 52.79 20.23
N GLU A 132 -25.38 52.39 21.08
CA GLU A 132 -26.09 51.12 20.89
C GLU A 132 -26.92 51.13 19.59
N LEU A 133 -26.70 50.11 18.76
CA LEU A 133 -27.43 49.93 17.51
C LEU A 133 -28.76 49.23 17.77
N SER A 134 -29.85 49.82 17.27
CA SER A 134 -31.17 49.16 17.20
C SER A 134 -31.09 47.86 16.39
N GLU A 135 -31.99 46.92 16.66
CA GLU A 135 -31.93 45.60 16.02
C GLU A 135 -32.32 45.67 14.56
N TRP A 136 -33.25 46.55 14.19
CA TRP A 136 -33.58 46.76 12.78
C TRP A 136 -32.42 47.39 11.99
N THR A 137 -31.58 48.24 12.60
CA THR A 137 -30.35 48.74 11.95
C THR A 137 -29.39 47.58 11.60
N LYS A 138 -29.28 46.56 12.46
CA LYS A 138 -28.47 45.35 12.21
C LYS A 138 -29.07 44.50 11.09
N VAL A 139 -30.40 44.37 11.04
CA VAL A 139 -31.13 43.73 9.93
C VAL A 139 -30.89 44.49 8.62
N CYS A 140 -31.01 45.82 8.63
CA CYS A 140 -30.74 46.68 7.49
C CYS A 140 -29.31 46.55 6.96
N ALA A 141 -28.29 46.34 7.81
CA ALA A 141 -26.92 46.12 7.35
C ALA A 141 -26.78 44.84 6.51
N LEU A 142 -27.29 43.70 6.99
CA LEU A 142 -27.28 42.42 6.25
C LEU A 142 -28.12 42.50 4.96
N LYS A 143 -29.28 43.14 5.04
CA LYS A 143 -30.20 43.40 3.92
C LYS A 143 -29.55 44.27 2.84
N THR A 144 -28.80 45.30 3.21
CA THR A 144 -28.03 46.13 2.27
C THR A 144 -27.01 45.31 1.50
N ALA A 145 -26.20 44.50 2.19
CA ALA A 145 -25.17 43.69 1.57
C ALA A 145 -25.77 42.67 0.59
N TYR A 146 -26.82 41.94 1.00
CA TYR A 146 -27.56 41.03 0.12
C TYR A 146 -28.09 41.76 -1.12
N LEU A 147 -28.82 42.88 -0.94
CA LEU A 147 -29.44 43.59 -2.08
C LEU A 147 -28.38 44.18 -3.04
N ARG A 148 -27.29 44.72 -2.52
CA ARG A 148 -26.16 45.23 -3.33
C ARG A 148 -25.48 44.12 -4.11
N ALA A 149 -25.13 43.02 -3.45
CA ALA A 149 -24.52 41.86 -4.11
C ALA A 149 -25.46 41.26 -5.16
N ASN A 150 -26.76 41.19 -4.89
CA ASN A 150 -27.77 40.66 -5.81
C ASN A 150 -28.01 41.56 -7.03
N CYS A 151 -27.87 42.90 -6.91
CA CYS A 151 -27.80 43.79 -8.08
C CYS A 151 -26.51 43.58 -8.88
N LEU A 152 -25.34 43.64 -8.21
CA LEU A 152 -24.03 43.52 -8.84
C LEU A 152 -23.87 42.17 -9.59
N ALA A 153 -24.38 41.07 -9.03
CA ALA A 153 -24.36 39.77 -9.69
C ALA A 153 -25.24 39.70 -10.95
N ARG A 154 -26.35 40.47 -11.01
CA ARG A 154 -27.19 40.58 -12.23
C ARG A 154 -26.53 41.41 -13.32
N ASP A 155 -25.76 42.43 -12.94
CA ASP A 155 -24.94 43.24 -13.86
C ASP A 155 -23.61 42.54 -14.25
N GLY A 156 -23.43 41.26 -13.88
CA GLY A 156 -22.23 40.46 -14.17
C GLY A 156 -21.00 40.80 -13.32
N GLN A 157 -21.11 41.74 -12.37
CA GLN A 157 -20.02 42.21 -11.51
C GLN A 157 -19.80 41.29 -10.30
N ARG A 158 -19.60 40.00 -10.56
CA ARG A 158 -19.53 38.93 -9.53
C ARG A 158 -18.46 39.19 -8.46
N LYS A 159 -17.30 39.74 -8.82
CA LYS A 159 -16.25 40.13 -7.85
C LYS A 159 -16.71 41.24 -6.90
N GLY A 160 -17.30 42.32 -7.42
CA GLY A 160 -17.88 43.39 -6.60
C GLY A 160 -19.05 42.92 -5.72
N ALA A 161 -19.81 41.91 -6.17
CA ALA A 161 -20.84 41.28 -5.36
C ALA A 161 -20.25 40.48 -4.18
N LEU A 162 -19.13 39.78 -4.38
CA LEU A 162 -18.40 39.11 -3.29
C LEU A 162 -17.75 40.11 -2.32
N GLU A 163 -17.16 41.20 -2.84
CA GLU A 163 -16.64 42.31 -2.01
C GLU A 163 -17.74 42.93 -1.13
N ALA A 164 -18.96 43.11 -1.66
CA ALA A 164 -20.10 43.62 -0.90
C ALA A 164 -20.54 42.69 0.26
N PHE A 165 -20.35 41.37 0.13
CA PHE A 165 -20.51 40.44 1.26
C PHE A 165 -19.31 40.50 2.23
N GLU A 166 -18.08 40.52 1.72
CA GLU A 166 -16.85 40.54 2.53
C GLU A 166 -16.76 41.78 3.44
N ILE A 167 -17.10 42.97 2.92
CA ILE A 167 -17.20 44.22 3.69
C ILE A 167 -18.22 44.13 4.83
N ALA A 168 -19.30 43.37 4.64
CA ALA A 168 -20.42 43.29 5.57
C ALA A 168 -20.30 42.19 6.63
N LEU A 169 -19.31 41.29 6.53
CA LEU A 169 -19.05 40.20 7.51
C LEU A 169 -19.01 40.67 8.98
N PRO A 170 -18.46 41.84 9.35
CA PRO A 170 -18.46 42.31 10.76
C PRO A 170 -19.87 42.49 11.36
N SER A 171 -20.90 42.71 10.54
CA SER A 171 -22.29 42.85 10.99
C SER A 171 -22.80 41.59 11.71
N LEU A 172 -22.31 40.42 11.30
CA LEU A 172 -22.69 39.12 11.85
C LEU A 172 -22.17 38.88 13.27
N ASN A 173 -21.26 39.71 13.80
CA ASN A 173 -20.88 39.66 15.23
C ASN A 173 -22.10 39.77 16.15
N THR A 174 -23.10 40.55 15.76
CA THR A 174 -24.35 40.71 16.53
C THR A 174 -25.19 39.43 16.55
N VAL A 175 -25.08 38.60 15.52
CA VAL A 175 -25.73 37.28 15.41
C VAL A 175 -24.96 36.22 16.22
N TRP A 176 -23.63 36.30 16.25
CA TRP A 176 -22.78 35.38 17.03
C TRP A 176 -22.81 35.63 18.55
N ASN A 177 -23.09 36.88 18.96
CA ASN A 177 -23.06 37.31 20.36
C ASN A 177 -24.46 37.35 21.03
N ALA A 178 -25.50 36.86 20.36
CA ALA A 178 -26.83 36.75 20.94
C ALA A 178 -26.81 35.84 22.20
N THR A 179 -27.47 36.28 23.27
CA THR A 179 -27.29 35.73 24.62
C THR A 179 -27.69 34.24 24.73
N PRO A 180 -26.89 33.39 25.41
CA PRO A 180 -27.29 32.01 25.68
C PRO A 180 -28.54 31.97 26.55
N GLY A 181 -29.69 31.64 25.94
CA GLY A 181 -31.00 31.58 26.59
C GLY A 181 -32.17 32.13 25.76
N GLY A 182 -31.91 32.91 24.71
CA GLY A 182 -32.95 33.47 23.83
C GLY A 182 -32.71 33.20 22.35
N PRO A 183 -33.75 32.88 21.55
CA PRO A 183 -33.61 32.87 20.10
C PRO A 183 -33.43 34.29 19.57
N ALA A 184 -32.42 34.53 18.73
CA ALA A 184 -32.33 35.76 17.96
C ALA A 184 -33.60 35.96 17.10
N ARG A 185 -34.07 37.22 17.02
CA ARG A 185 -35.36 37.59 16.40
C ARG A 185 -35.52 37.10 14.95
N GLN A 186 -36.77 36.92 14.52
CA GLN A 186 -37.10 36.24 13.26
C GLN A 186 -36.38 36.83 12.03
N GLN A 187 -36.41 38.15 11.87
CA GLN A 187 -35.83 38.82 10.71
C GLN A 187 -34.29 38.84 10.72
N ILE A 188 -33.62 38.94 11.87
CA ILE A 188 -32.13 38.92 11.87
C ILE A 188 -31.60 37.53 11.49
N ARG A 189 -32.29 36.45 11.89
CA ARG A 189 -32.00 35.08 11.41
C ARG A 189 -32.26 34.93 9.91
N TYR A 190 -33.42 35.41 9.43
CA TYR A 190 -33.80 35.37 8.02
C TYR A 190 -32.74 36.03 7.12
N TRP A 191 -32.35 37.28 7.41
CA TRP A 191 -31.37 38.00 6.58
C TRP A 191 -29.95 37.45 6.74
N ALA A 192 -29.56 36.92 7.91
CA ALA A 192 -28.26 36.27 8.09
C ALA A 192 -28.13 34.95 7.31
N GLU A 193 -29.17 34.10 7.33
CA GLU A 193 -29.17 32.84 6.58
C GLU A 193 -29.16 33.09 5.07
N LEU A 194 -29.97 34.04 4.60
CA LEU A 194 -30.05 34.44 3.19
C LEU A 194 -28.73 35.07 2.69
N PHE A 195 -28.13 35.97 3.48
CA PHE A 195 -26.79 36.53 3.22
C PHE A 195 -25.74 35.44 3.06
N LEU A 196 -25.66 34.49 4.00
CA LEU A 196 -24.62 33.47 4.01
C LEU A 196 -24.80 32.44 2.91
N THR A 197 -26.05 32.11 2.57
CA THR A 197 -26.37 31.17 1.48
C THR A 197 -25.91 31.75 0.14
N GLU A 198 -26.34 32.98 -0.21
CA GLU A 198 -25.90 33.61 -1.46
C GLU A 198 -24.37 33.81 -1.49
N TYR A 199 -23.75 34.25 -0.40
CA TYR A 199 -22.30 34.47 -0.36
C TYR A 199 -21.52 33.18 -0.66
N CYS A 200 -21.92 32.04 -0.06
CA CYS A 200 -21.28 30.75 -0.31
C CYS A 200 -21.52 30.23 -1.73
N MET A 201 -22.75 30.35 -2.25
CA MET A 201 -23.08 29.89 -3.60
C MET A 201 -22.40 30.72 -4.69
N LEU A 202 -22.36 32.05 -4.51
CA LEU A 202 -21.68 32.98 -5.41
C LEU A 202 -20.16 32.78 -5.40
N ALA A 203 -19.58 32.46 -4.23
CA ALA A 203 -18.16 32.13 -4.11
C ALA A 203 -17.82 30.83 -4.84
N SER A 204 -18.62 29.76 -4.66
CA SER A 204 -18.47 28.52 -5.44
C SER A 204 -18.57 28.76 -6.95
N GLN A 205 -19.53 29.58 -7.40
CA GLN A 205 -19.66 29.89 -8.82
C GLN A 205 -18.45 30.68 -9.35
N ALA A 206 -17.94 31.65 -8.59
CA ALA A 206 -16.72 32.39 -8.95
C ALA A 206 -15.48 31.47 -9.03
N THR A 207 -15.40 30.42 -8.21
CA THR A 207 -14.34 29.42 -8.31
C THR A 207 -14.50 28.52 -9.53
N ARG A 208 -15.71 28.00 -9.79
CA ARG A 208 -16.01 27.15 -10.96
C ARG A 208 -15.78 27.85 -12.30
N ASP A 209 -16.12 29.14 -12.37
CA ASP A 209 -15.93 29.97 -13.57
C ASP A 209 -14.48 30.52 -13.67
N GLY A 210 -13.58 30.17 -12.74
CA GLY A 210 -12.16 30.56 -12.76
C GLY A 210 -11.87 32.01 -12.36
N GLU A 211 -12.84 32.74 -11.81
CA GLU A 211 -12.68 34.14 -11.39
C GLU A 211 -11.93 34.30 -10.06
N LYS A 212 -12.12 33.38 -9.11
CA LYS A 212 -11.39 33.32 -7.82
C LYS A 212 -10.63 32.00 -7.70
N SER A 213 -9.41 32.06 -7.17
CA SER A 213 -8.57 30.87 -6.92
C SER A 213 -8.76 30.32 -5.51
N LEU A 214 -8.76 28.99 -5.37
CA LEU A 214 -8.69 28.32 -4.06
C LEU A 214 -7.33 28.50 -3.36
N SER A 215 -6.31 29.03 -4.04
CA SER A 215 -5.05 29.46 -3.40
C SER A 215 -5.12 30.84 -2.72
N GLU A 216 -6.25 31.55 -2.80
CA GLU A 216 -6.47 32.80 -2.07
C GLU A 216 -6.72 32.53 -0.57
N GLY A 217 -6.03 33.23 0.33
CA GLY A 217 -6.09 32.97 1.77
C GLY A 217 -7.48 33.16 2.42
N ASN A 218 -8.42 33.81 1.74
CA ASN A 218 -9.82 34.00 2.14
C ASN A 218 -10.80 33.05 1.42
N CYS A 219 -10.37 32.10 0.60
CA CYS A 219 -11.26 31.28 -0.24
C CYS A 219 -12.33 30.49 0.57
N LEU A 220 -11.98 29.99 1.76
CA LEU A 220 -12.89 29.28 2.66
C LEU A 220 -13.66 30.19 3.64
N SER A 221 -13.51 31.51 3.57
CA SER A 221 -14.03 32.44 4.59
C SER A 221 -15.56 32.42 4.71
N GLY A 222 -16.30 32.45 3.60
CA GLY A 222 -17.75 32.35 3.58
C GLY A 222 -18.26 31.03 4.18
N PHE A 223 -17.70 29.91 3.73
CA PHE A 223 -18.06 28.58 4.23
C PHE A 223 -17.76 28.38 5.72
N ARG A 224 -16.59 28.84 6.20
CA ARG A 224 -16.24 28.84 7.63
C ARG A 224 -17.18 29.74 8.45
N THR A 225 -17.68 30.83 7.86
CA THR A 225 -18.67 31.72 8.49
C THR A 225 -20.06 31.07 8.57
N TRP A 226 -20.49 30.38 7.52
CA TRP A 226 -21.71 29.53 7.52
C TRP A 226 -21.65 28.45 8.59
N ALA A 227 -20.52 27.73 8.69
CA ALA A 227 -20.32 26.73 9.73
C ALA A 227 -20.31 27.31 11.14
N ARG A 228 -19.76 28.52 11.34
CA ARG A 228 -19.81 29.24 12.62
C ARG A 228 -21.25 29.60 13.02
N TYR A 229 -22.07 30.06 12.08
CA TYR A 229 -23.48 30.41 12.32
C TYR A 229 -24.27 29.20 12.86
N TRP A 230 -24.20 28.04 12.19
CA TRP A 230 -24.89 26.83 12.63
C TRP A 230 -24.31 26.22 13.91
N ALA A 231 -22.99 26.26 14.11
CA ALA A 231 -22.37 25.82 15.36
C ALA A 231 -22.77 26.67 16.59
N GLY A 232 -23.08 27.95 16.40
CA GLY A 232 -23.66 28.81 17.43
C GLY A 232 -25.11 28.41 17.77
N ALA A 233 -25.94 28.20 16.74
CA ALA A 233 -27.35 27.84 16.90
C ALA A 233 -27.56 26.53 17.69
N ALA A 234 -26.72 25.51 17.46
CA ALA A 234 -26.82 24.22 18.14
C ALA A 234 -26.76 24.31 19.69
N LYS A 235 -26.01 25.26 20.25
CA LYS A 235 -25.91 25.46 21.71
C LYS A 235 -27.22 25.97 22.35
N GLY A 236 -28.17 26.49 21.58
CA GLY A 236 -29.43 27.03 22.08
C GLY A 236 -30.61 26.05 22.15
N VAL A 237 -30.44 24.80 21.70
CA VAL A 237 -31.56 23.84 21.46
C VAL A 237 -31.51 22.60 22.37
N ALA A 238 -30.46 22.47 23.20
CA ALA A 238 -30.10 21.26 23.94
C ALA A 238 -30.98 20.90 25.18
N VAL A 239 -32.30 21.08 25.08
CA VAL A 239 -33.27 20.80 26.17
C VAL A 239 -34.45 19.90 25.72
N ALA A 240 -34.68 19.71 24.42
CA ALA A 240 -35.94 19.12 23.92
C ALA A 240 -35.80 18.08 22.78
N ALA A 241 -34.75 17.27 22.77
CA ALA A 241 -34.68 16.02 21.99
C ALA A 241 -33.61 15.09 22.58
N GLN A 242 -34.02 14.04 23.30
CA GLN A 242 -33.12 13.04 23.89
C GLN A 242 -33.45 11.64 23.37
N ASP A 243 -33.38 11.45 22.05
CA ASP A 243 -33.32 10.14 21.42
C ASP A 243 -32.58 10.21 20.07
N GLN A 244 -31.55 9.36 19.93
CA GLN A 244 -30.79 9.00 18.73
C GLN A 244 -30.07 10.09 17.89
N ALA A 245 -28.77 9.85 17.64
CA ALA A 245 -27.91 10.44 16.59
C ALA A 245 -27.86 11.98 16.46
N GLY A 246 -27.05 12.64 17.30
CA GLY A 246 -26.86 14.09 17.26
C GLY A 246 -26.00 14.61 16.09
N ILE A 247 -26.64 15.09 15.02
CA ILE A 247 -26.03 15.99 14.02
C ILE A 247 -26.85 17.29 13.96
N SER A 248 -26.50 18.27 14.78
CA SER A 248 -27.24 19.54 14.94
C SER A 248 -26.97 20.57 13.82
N GLY A 249 -26.98 20.14 12.56
CA GLY A 249 -27.13 21.02 11.40
C GLY A 249 -28.60 21.03 10.97
N ALA A 250 -29.26 22.19 10.95
CA ALA A 250 -30.67 22.25 10.56
C ALA A 250 -30.82 21.94 9.07
N GLY A 251 -31.45 20.82 8.74
CA GLY A 251 -31.71 20.42 7.36
C GLY A 251 -32.77 21.26 6.65
N GLY A 252 -33.12 20.83 5.44
CA GLY A 252 -34.14 21.42 4.59
C GLY A 252 -33.70 22.70 3.88
N TYR A 253 -34.68 23.55 3.62
CA TYR A 253 -34.55 24.79 2.85
C TYR A 253 -34.47 26.01 3.77
N GLY A 254 -33.93 27.11 3.26
CA GLY A 254 -34.18 28.44 3.80
C GLY A 254 -35.57 28.96 3.42
N PHE A 255 -35.66 30.21 2.98
CA PHE A 255 -36.92 30.79 2.49
C PHE A 255 -37.43 30.12 1.19
N ARG A 256 -38.68 30.38 0.81
CA ARG A 256 -39.36 29.76 -0.35
C ARG A 256 -38.52 29.85 -1.63
N GLY A 257 -38.14 28.70 -2.19
CA GLY A 257 -37.37 28.60 -3.43
C GLY A 257 -35.87 28.87 -3.31
N SER A 258 -35.35 29.08 -2.09
CA SER A 258 -33.90 29.19 -1.85
C SER A 258 -33.18 27.84 -2.02
N VAL A 259 -31.86 27.91 -2.18
CA VAL A 259 -30.96 26.74 -2.26
C VAL A 259 -31.07 25.89 -0.99
N PRO A 260 -31.12 24.54 -1.08
CA PRO A 260 -31.12 23.67 0.09
C PRO A 260 -29.89 23.89 0.96
N ARG A 261 -30.04 23.88 2.29
CA ARG A 261 -28.90 24.04 3.23
C ARG A 261 -27.85 22.97 3.01
N ARG A 262 -28.28 21.76 2.63
CA ARG A 262 -27.42 20.64 2.20
C ARG A 262 -26.49 21.01 1.03
N GLN A 263 -26.95 21.77 0.04
CA GLN A 263 -26.11 22.18 -1.10
C GLN A 263 -24.95 23.06 -0.63
N VAL A 264 -25.16 24.00 0.30
CA VAL A 264 -24.09 24.86 0.83
C VAL A 264 -22.98 24.02 1.50
N TRP A 265 -23.35 22.94 2.18
CA TRP A 265 -22.39 21.97 2.74
C TRP A 265 -21.72 21.10 1.65
N SER A 266 -22.43 20.77 0.56
CA SER A 266 -21.86 20.08 -0.62
C SER A 266 -20.79 20.92 -1.33
N GLU A 267 -21.06 22.22 -1.53
CA GLU A 267 -20.13 23.18 -2.15
C GLU A 267 -18.89 23.40 -1.25
N TYR A 268 -19.08 23.48 0.07
CA TYR A 268 -17.97 23.54 1.05
C TYR A 268 -17.12 22.26 1.02
N TYR A 269 -17.76 21.09 1.02
CA TYR A 269 -17.08 19.80 0.90
C TYR A 269 -16.31 19.71 -0.42
N SER A 270 -16.88 20.23 -1.51
CA SER A 270 -16.24 20.29 -2.83
C SER A 270 -15.01 21.19 -2.83
N ALA A 271 -15.08 22.40 -2.26
CA ALA A 271 -13.92 23.30 -2.16
C ALA A 271 -12.78 22.71 -1.33
N LEU A 272 -13.08 22.05 -0.20
CA LEU A 272 -12.08 21.34 0.60
C LEU A 272 -11.49 20.12 -0.14
N SER A 273 -12.34 19.40 -0.89
CA SER A 273 -11.91 18.28 -1.74
C SER A 273 -10.98 18.75 -2.87
N GLU A 274 -11.23 19.91 -3.47
CA GLU A 274 -10.42 20.47 -4.56
C GLU A 274 -9.07 21.02 -4.07
N ILE A 275 -9.01 21.56 -2.83
CA ILE A 275 -7.76 21.89 -2.13
C ILE A 275 -6.92 20.62 -1.93
N LEU A 276 -7.52 19.54 -1.41
CA LEU A 276 -6.86 18.24 -1.23
C LEU A 276 -6.39 17.62 -2.56
N GLN A 277 -7.26 17.59 -3.57
CA GLN A 277 -7.00 16.93 -4.86
C GLN A 277 -5.97 17.64 -5.75
N ARG A 278 -5.54 18.85 -5.39
CA ARG A 278 -4.48 19.61 -6.08
C ARG A 278 -3.30 19.96 -5.17
N ASP A 279 -3.23 19.38 -3.96
CA ASP A 279 -2.26 19.68 -2.89
C ASP A 279 -2.04 21.19 -2.66
N LEU A 280 -3.13 21.97 -2.69
CA LEU A 280 -3.05 23.42 -2.52
C LEU A 280 -2.73 23.78 -1.07
N ALA A 281 -1.97 24.87 -0.88
CA ALA A 281 -1.65 25.41 0.43
C ALA A 281 -2.93 25.75 1.22
N TYR A 282 -3.24 24.91 2.21
CA TYR A 282 -4.43 25.04 3.05
C TYR A 282 -4.43 26.40 3.80
N PRO A 283 -5.44 27.26 3.61
CA PRO A 283 -5.47 28.56 4.27
C PRO A 283 -5.77 28.38 5.76
N PRO A 284 -4.87 28.76 6.68
CA PRO A 284 -5.07 28.53 8.10
C PRO A 284 -6.31 29.27 8.59
N SER A 285 -7.13 28.58 9.37
CA SER A 285 -8.08 29.28 10.23
C SER A 285 -7.27 30.13 11.21
N GLY A 286 -7.67 31.40 11.45
CA GLY A 286 -6.97 32.33 12.35
C GLY A 286 -6.99 31.94 13.84
N ILE A 287 -7.29 30.68 14.15
CA ILE A 287 -7.27 30.05 15.46
C ILE A 287 -6.22 28.94 15.38
N ALA A 288 -4.97 29.26 15.67
CA ALA A 288 -4.01 28.22 16.02
C ALA A 288 -4.49 27.59 17.34
N VAL A 289 -4.90 26.32 17.31
CA VAL A 289 -5.25 25.57 18.50
C VAL A 289 -3.96 25.01 19.09
N PRO A 290 -3.47 25.51 20.25
CA PRO A 290 -2.32 24.90 20.90
C PRO A 290 -2.72 23.53 21.44
N VAL A 291 -2.05 22.47 20.99
CA VAL A 291 -2.12 21.16 21.64
C VAL A 291 -1.36 21.25 22.97
N SER A 292 -1.83 20.54 24.00
CA SER A 292 -1.31 20.59 25.37
C SER A 292 0.20 20.32 25.53
N ASN A 293 0.85 19.79 24.48
CA ASN A 293 2.26 19.39 24.47
C ASN A 293 3.18 20.39 23.73
N GLY A 294 2.63 21.49 23.19
CA GLY A 294 3.40 22.54 22.50
C GLY A 294 3.64 22.32 21.00
N GLU A 295 3.26 21.16 20.46
CA GLU A 295 3.32 20.89 19.02
C GLU A 295 2.17 21.59 18.26
N THR A 296 2.49 22.23 17.14
CA THR A 296 1.52 22.87 16.25
C THR A 296 0.93 21.87 15.27
N ILE A 297 -0.39 21.69 15.29
CA ILE A 297 -1.13 20.82 14.34
C ILE A 297 -0.78 21.22 12.90
N SER A 298 -0.31 20.26 12.08
CA SER A 298 0.09 20.49 10.70
C SER A 298 -1.05 21.07 9.84
N ALA A 299 -0.72 21.79 8.77
CA ALA A 299 -1.74 22.31 7.84
C ALA A 299 -2.57 21.18 7.20
N ARG A 300 -1.95 20.02 6.96
CA ARG A 300 -2.61 18.81 6.44
C ARG A 300 -3.56 18.18 7.46
N ALA A 301 -3.16 18.06 8.73
CA ALA A 301 -4.03 17.62 9.81
C ALA A 301 -5.22 18.59 10.05
N GLN A 302 -5.00 19.90 9.94
CA GLN A 302 -6.08 20.88 10.01
C GLN A 302 -7.07 20.73 8.84
N LEU A 303 -6.58 20.60 7.60
CA LEU A 303 -7.41 20.31 6.41
C LEU A 303 -8.23 19.03 6.61
N ARG A 304 -7.60 17.94 7.05
CA ARG A 304 -8.24 16.63 7.26
C ARG A 304 -9.26 16.62 8.40
N ALA A 305 -9.09 17.48 9.41
CA ALA A 305 -10.08 17.71 10.46
C ALA A 305 -11.28 18.54 9.97
N GLU A 306 -11.04 19.61 9.19
CA GLU A 306 -12.10 20.43 8.59
C GLU A 306 -12.91 19.62 7.56
N LEU A 307 -12.23 18.89 6.68
CA LEU A 307 -12.81 18.03 5.64
C LEU A 307 -13.77 16.99 6.24
N LYS A 308 -13.32 16.15 7.19
CA LYS A 308 -14.18 15.09 7.76
C LYS A 308 -15.35 15.67 8.57
N LYS A 309 -15.17 16.82 9.23
CA LYS A 309 -16.27 17.53 9.91
C LYS A 309 -17.35 17.98 8.92
N VAL A 310 -16.95 18.57 7.79
CA VAL A 310 -17.86 19.03 6.73
C VAL A 310 -18.53 17.84 6.04
N GLU A 311 -17.76 16.80 5.74
CA GLU A 311 -18.24 15.52 5.18
C GLU A 311 -19.33 14.89 6.06
N THR A 312 -19.10 14.76 7.38
CA THR A 312 -20.08 14.15 8.31
C THR A 312 -21.39 14.96 8.38
N ILE A 313 -21.32 16.29 8.33
CA ILE A 313 -22.52 17.16 8.31
C ILE A 313 -23.27 16.99 6.98
N TYR A 314 -22.56 17.04 5.85
CA TYR A 314 -23.16 16.86 4.52
C TYR A 314 -23.81 15.48 4.36
N GLN A 315 -23.10 14.41 4.76
CA GLN A 315 -23.58 13.03 4.80
C GLN A 315 -24.83 12.87 5.66
N GLY A 316 -24.84 13.44 6.87
CA GLY A 316 -25.99 13.37 7.78
C GLY A 316 -27.25 14.00 7.18
N LEU A 317 -27.10 15.17 6.54
CA LEU A 317 -28.20 15.82 5.80
C LEU A 317 -28.63 15.00 4.58
N LEU A 318 -27.68 14.56 3.76
CA LEU A 318 -27.94 13.79 2.55
C LEU A 318 -28.69 12.49 2.84
N PHE A 319 -28.25 11.71 3.83
CA PHE A 319 -28.86 10.42 4.16
C PHE A 319 -30.17 10.54 4.93
N SER A 320 -30.40 11.60 5.71
CA SER A 320 -31.69 11.81 6.40
C SER A 320 -32.77 12.34 5.47
N GLU A 321 -32.41 13.23 4.54
CA GLU A 321 -33.33 13.78 3.54
C GLU A 321 -33.59 12.81 2.37
N THR A 322 -32.65 11.91 2.06
CA THR A 322 -32.79 10.92 0.98
C THR A 322 -33.56 9.67 1.42
N LYS A 323 -34.62 9.36 0.67
CA LYS A 323 -35.38 8.11 0.76
C LYS A 323 -34.82 7.07 -0.22
N PHE A 324 -34.98 5.79 0.11
CA PHE A 324 -34.64 4.67 -0.78
C PHE A 324 -35.27 4.87 -2.17
N PRO A 325 -34.57 4.52 -3.27
CA PRO A 325 -35.10 4.65 -4.62
C PRO A 325 -36.36 3.80 -4.87
N ARG A 326 -37.22 4.27 -5.78
CA ARG A 326 -38.20 3.43 -6.45
C ARG A 326 -37.54 2.72 -7.64
N ALA A 327 -38.24 1.76 -8.25
CA ALA A 327 -37.73 1.00 -9.41
C ALA A 327 -37.43 1.88 -10.64
N ASP A 328 -37.93 3.11 -10.66
CA ASP A 328 -37.80 4.15 -11.68
C ASP A 328 -36.99 5.38 -11.24
N GLU A 329 -36.43 5.40 -10.02
CA GLU A 329 -35.70 6.55 -9.47
C GLU A 329 -34.21 6.23 -9.21
N GLU A 330 -33.30 6.97 -9.83
CA GLU A 330 -31.87 6.96 -9.47
C GLU A 330 -31.56 7.91 -8.30
N ARG A 331 -30.33 7.85 -7.77
CA ARG A 331 -29.85 8.62 -6.61
C ARG A 331 -28.46 9.22 -6.85
N ALA A 332 -28.27 9.83 -8.03
CA ALA A 332 -26.99 10.37 -8.51
C ALA A 332 -26.24 11.28 -7.51
N GLU A 333 -26.93 12.06 -6.67
CA GLU A 333 -26.28 12.91 -5.64
C GLU A 333 -25.57 12.10 -4.54
N VAL A 334 -26.10 10.91 -4.20
CA VAL A 334 -25.45 9.96 -3.28
C VAL A 334 -24.22 9.34 -3.94
N GLU A 335 -24.30 9.00 -5.22
CA GLU A 335 -23.19 8.42 -5.98
C GLU A 335 -22.09 9.45 -6.28
N GLU A 336 -22.44 10.71 -6.55
CA GLU A 336 -21.47 11.81 -6.67
C GLU A 336 -20.77 12.09 -5.33
N PHE A 337 -21.51 12.08 -4.22
CA PHE A 337 -20.93 12.18 -2.88
C PHE A 337 -19.95 11.03 -2.61
N VAL A 338 -20.34 9.78 -2.88
CA VAL A 338 -19.45 8.61 -2.76
C VAL A 338 -18.22 8.75 -3.66
N ALA A 339 -18.38 9.16 -4.92
CA ALA A 339 -17.26 9.38 -5.83
C ALA A 339 -16.29 10.47 -5.32
N ARG A 340 -16.80 11.54 -4.70
CA ARG A 340 -15.99 12.60 -4.08
C ARG A 340 -15.28 12.11 -2.81
N VAL A 341 -15.97 11.37 -1.93
CA VAL A 341 -15.37 10.67 -0.76
C VAL A 341 -14.26 9.73 -1.21
N MET A 342 -14.48 8.92 -2.23
CA MET A 342 -13.50 7.94 -2.69
C MET A 342 -12.28 8.58 -3.35
N ARG A 343 -12.43 9.67 -4.10
CA ARG A 343 -11.28 10.46 -4.60
C ARG A 343 -10.43 11.03 -3.46
N ASN A 344 -11.08 11.59 -2.43
CA ASN A 344 -10.40 12.10 -1.24
C ASN A 344 -9.69 10.97 -0.48
N TRP A 345 -10.37 9.85 -0.28
CA TRP A 345 -9.84 8.68 0.41
C TRP A 345 -8.64 8.06 -0.31
N THR A 346 -8.63 7.98 -1.65
CA THR A 346 -7.48 7.48 -2.42
C THR A 346 -6.21 8.33 -2.21
N ILE A 347 -6.35 9.63 -1.96
CA ILE A 347 -5.22 10.52 -1.61
C ILE A 347 -4.82 10.32 -0.15
N LEU A 348 -5.77 10.36 0.77
CA LEU A 348 -5.54 10.29 2.22
C LEU A 348 -5.03 8.92 2.68
N ASN A 349 -5.41 7.84 1.99
CA ASN A 349 -4.85 6.50 2.19
C ASN A 349 -3.52 6.31 1.44
N GLY A 350 -3.24 7.14 0.42
CA GLY A 350 -1.98 7.14 -0.35
C GLY A 350 -0.75 7.45 0.50
N ARG A 351 0.45 7.18 -0.04
CA ARG A 351 1.73 7.29 0.68
C ARG A 351 2.23 8.73 0.84
N GLY A 352 1.65 9.70 0.13
CA GLY A 352 1.98 11.13 0.27
C GLY A 352 1.44 11.80 1.55
N TRP A 353 0.62 11.10 2.33
CA TRP A 353 0.08 11.55 3.62
C TRP A 353 0.64 10.71 4.78
N LYS A 354 1.01 11.36 5.89
CA LYS A 354 1.57 10.68 7.08
C LYS A 354 0.46 10.29 8.04
N GLU A 355 0.64 9.21 8.82
CA GLU A 355 -0.41 8.75 9.77
C GLU A 355 -0.82 9.85 10.77
N HIS A 356 0.12 10.68 11.24
CA HIS A 356 -0.19 11.79 12.12
C HIS A 356 -0.99 12.93 11.46
N ASP A 357 -0.93 13.08 10.13
CA ASP A 357 -1.78 14.04 9.38
C ASP A 357 -3.24 13.57 9.28
N LEU A 358 -3.52 12.28 9.53
CA LEU A 358 -4.86 11.71 9.40
C LEU A 358 -5.71 11.81 10.68
N GLY A 359 -5.06 12.04 11.82
CA GLY A 359 -5.67 12.17 13.14
C GLY A 359 -5.73 10.86 13.93
N ALA A 360 -6.54 10.82 14.99
CA ALA A 360 -6.63 9.67 15.87
C ALA A 360 -7.11 8.41 15.11
N GLY A 361 -6.32 7.33 15.18
CA GLY A 361 -6.60 6.06 14.50
C GLY A 361 -6.17 6.00 13.01
N GLY A 362 -5.54 7.04 12.48
CA GLY A 362 -4.81 6.98 11.20
C GLY A 362 -5.64 6.57 9.96
N ARG A 363 -5.00 5.84 9.05
CA ARG A 363 -5.62 5.24 7.84
C ARG A 363 -6.71 4.20 8.14
N ASP A 364 -6.63 3.46 9.25
CA ASP A 364 -7.67 2.49 9.65
C ASP A 364 -8.97 3.22 10.02
N SER A 365 -8.91 4.24 10.89
CA SER A 365 -10.09 5.02 11.27
C SER A 365 -10.69 5.81 10.10
N LEU A 366 -9.82 6.29 9.20
CA LEU A 366 -10.22 6.86 7.91
C LEU A 366 -11.00 5.83 7.07
N SER A 367 -10.48 4.63 6.91
CA SER A 367 -11.04 3.62 6.00
C SER A 367 -12.30 2.96 6.56
N ARG A 368 -12.36 2.66 7.87
CA ARG A 368 -13.61 2.23 8.54
C ARG A 368 -14.68 3.32 8.48
N GLY A 369 -14.30 4.59 8.71
CA GLY A 369 -15.18 5.74 8.52
C GLY A 369 -15.59 6.01 7.05
N THR A 370 -14.96 5.36 6.07
CA THR A 370 -15.40 5.30 4.68
C THR A 370 -16.33 4.10 4.44
N LEU A 371 -16.06 2.93 5.04
CA LEU A 371 -16.97 1.76 5.01
C LEU A 371 -18.35 2.11 5.59
N ASP A 372 -18.40 2.81 6.74
CA ASP A 372 -19.66 3.31 7.32
C ASP A 372 -20.45 4.19 6.32
N THR A 373 -19.73 5.03 5.57
CA THR A 373 -20.30 5.91 4.54
C THR A 373 -20.77 5.13 3.31
N LEU A 374 -20.03 4.10 2.89
CA LEU A 374 -20.39 3.23 1.76
C LEU A 374 -21.58 2.32 2.08
N TYR A 375 -21.60 1.68 3.25
CA TYR A 375 -22.77 0.94 3.71
C TYR A 375 -23.98 1.85 3.93
N GLY A 376 -23.77 3.05 4.50
CA GLY A 376 -24.81 4.08 4.59
C GLY A 376 -25.38 4.43 3.21
N ALA A 377 -24.54 4.66 2.20
CA ALA A 377 -24.96 4.90 0.83
C ALA A 377 -25.66 3.69 0.17
N ALA A 378 -25.25 2.46 0.50
CA ALA A 378 -25.93 1.23 0.07
C ALA A 378 -27.37 1.15 0.61
N THR A 379 -27.65 1.64 1.83
CA THR A 379 -29.05 1.76 2.33
C THR A 379 -29.88 2.84 1.63
N LYS A 380 -29.27 3.62 0.73
CA LYS A 380 -29.89 4.75 0.00
C LYS A 380 -29.88 4.58 -1.51
N THR A 381 -29.37 3.46 -2.03
CA THR A 381 -29.24 3.14 -3.45
C THR A 381 -29.69 1.70 -3.71
N TYR A 382 -29.79 1.29 -4.99
CA TYR A 382 -30.16 -0.07 -5.36
C TYR A 382 -29.22 -0.57 -6.47
N HIS A 383 -28.50 -1.66 -6.21
CA HIS A 383 -27.54 -2.30 -7.14
C HIS A 383 -26.47 -1.36 -7.77
N SER A 384 -26.12 -0.25 -7.11
CA SER A 384 -25.06 0.67 -7.55
C SER A 384 -23.73 -0.08 -7.68
N THR A 385 -23.23 -0.23 -8.91
CA THR A 385 -21.96 -0.97 -9.13
C THR A 385 -20.78 -0.18 -8.57
N ALA A 386 -20.83 1.15 -8.66
CA ALA A 386 -19.83 2.03 -8.06
C ALA A 386 -19.67 1.81 -6.54
N ILE A 387 -20.76 1.72 -5.78
CA ILE A 387 -20.68 1.51 -4.32
C ILE A 387 -20.10 0.13 -3.98
N LEU A 388 -20.47 -0.94 -4.69
CA LEU A 388 -19.93 -2.29 -4.46
C LEU A 388 -18.44 -2.39 -4.83
N ARG A 389 -18.03 -1.77 -5.94
CA ARG A 389 -16.62 -1.62 -6.35
C ARG A 389 -15.78 -0.86 -5.32
N HIS A 390 -16.36 0.18 -4.73
CA HIS A 390 -15.71 0.94 -3.67
C HIS A 390 -15.66 0.19 -2.33
N LEU A 391 -16.69 -0.58 -1.96
CA LEU A 391 -16.64 -1.50 -0.80
C LEU A 391 -15.51 -2.53 -0.96
N PHE A 392 -15.41 -3.19 -2.11
CA PHE A 392 -14.28 -4.07 -2.45
C PHE A 392 -12.92 -3.37 -2.24
N THR A 393 -12.77 -2.14 -2.75
CA THR A 393 -11.51 -1.38 -2.66
C THR A 393 -11.15 -1.01 -1.21
N VAL A 394 -12.12 -0.61 -0.39
CA VAL A 394 -11.85 -0.19 0.99
C VAL A 394 -11.67 -1.39 1.93
N HIS A 395 -12.42 -2.49 1.76
CA HIS A 395 -12.14 -3.73 2.51
C HIS A 395 -10.74 -4.30 2.19
N LEU A 396 -10.29 -4.24 0.92
CA LEU A 396 -8.89 -4.58 0.59
C LEU A 396 -7.90 -3.71 1.37
N ALA A 397 -8.15 -2.40 1.48
CA ALA A 397 -7.27 -1.47 2.19
C ALA A 397 -7.21 -1.69 3.71
N VAL A 398 -8.21 -2.37 4.29
CA VAL A 398 -8.27 -2.74 5.72
C VAL A 398 -7.88 -4.22 5.93
N ALA A 399 -7.34 -4.89 4.90
CA ALA A 399 -7.00 -6.31 4.87
C ALA A 399 -8.18 -7.27 5.18
N GLU A 400 -9.43 -6.81 5.00
CA GLU A 400 -10.66 -7.59 5.16
C GLU A 400 -10.98 -8.37 3.88
N PHE A 401 -10.02 -9.18 3.42
CA PHE A 401 -10.01 -9.79 2.08
C PHE A 401 -11.28 -10.58 1.74
N ASP A 402 -11.84 -11.32 2.70
CA ASP A 402 -13.03 -12.14 2.43
C ASP A 402 -14.27 -11.27 2.17
N LEU A 403 -14.45 -10.17 2.92
CA LEU A 403 -15.50 -9.18 2.66
C LEU A 403 -15.25 -8.39 1.37
N ALA A 404 -13.98 -8.12 1.05
CA ALA A 404 -13.59 -7.52 -0.22
C ALA A 404 -13.99 -8.42 -1.39
N PHE A 405 -13.69 -9.72 -1.34
CA PHE A 405 -14.02 -10.65 -2.44
C PHE A 405 -15.50 -10.99 -2.52
N VAL A 406 -16.26 -11.01 -1.41
CA VAL A 406 -17.74 -11.05 -1.46
C VAL A 406 -18.30 -9.81 -2.15
N SER A 407 -17.73 -8.63 -1.88
CA SER A 407 -18.12 -7.38 -2.55
C SER A 407 -17.78 -7.39 -4.05
N PHE A 408 -16.59 -7.89 -4.41
CA PHE A 408 -16.15 -8.06 -5.80
C PHE A 408 -17.01 -9.05 -6.58
N ASP A 409 -17.28 -10.24 -6.04
CA ASP A 409 -18.09 -11.26 -6.71
C ASP A 409 -19.52 -10.75 -6.95
N SER A 410 -20.08 -10.03 -5.97
CA SER A 410 -21.40 -9.37 -6.08
C SER A 410 -21.42 -8.26 -7.13
N TRP A 411 -20.37 -7.42 -7.18
CA TRP A 411 -20.18 -6.39 -8.20
C TRP A 411 -20.06 -7.00 -9.61
N PHE A 412 -19.20 -8.01 -9.77
CA PHE A 412 -18.88 -8.61 -11.05
C PHE A 412 -20.09 -9.33 -11.67
N GLU A 413 -20.87 -10.05 -10.85
CA GLU A 413 -22.13 -10.65 -11.30
C GLU A 413 -23.19 -9.60 -11.72
N LEU A 414 -23.27 -8.45 -11.03
CA LEU A 414 -24.15 -7.36 -11.43
C LEU A 414 -23.68 -6.69 -12.73
N VAL A 415 -22.38 -6.46 -12.89
CA VAL A 415 -21.78 -5.90 -14.13
C VAL A 415 -22.00 -6.83 -15.32
N LYS A 416 -21.73 -8.14 -15.17
CA LYS A 416 -21.97 -9.14 -16.24
C LYS A 416 -23.43 -9.16 -16.65
N LYS A 417 -24.37 -9.15 -15.68
CA LYS A 417 -25.82 -9.10 -15.96
C LYS A 417 -26.26 -7.76 -16.57
N GLY A 418 -25.68 -6.64 -16.15
CA GLY A 418 -25.95 -5.30 -16.68
C GLY A 418 -25.50 -5.15 -18.14
N LYS A 419 -24.21 -5.39 -18.43
CA LYS A 419 -23.68 -5.34 -19.80
C LYS A 419 -24.46 -6.27 -20.74
N ALA A 420 -24.84 -7.47 -20.28
CA ALA A 420 -25.67 -8.39 -21.06
C ALA A 420 -27.14 -7.97 -21.23
N ARG A 421 -27.69 -7.08 -20.39
CA ARG A 421 -29.01 -6.44 -20.63
C ARG A 421 -28.89 -5.30 -21.64
N VAL A 422 -27.87 -4.44 -21.50
CA VAL A 422 -27.60 -3.33 -22.42
C VAL A 422 -27.40 -3.88 -23.84
N GLU A 423 -26.58 -4.92 -24.01
CA GLU A 423 -26.33 -5.59 -25.29
C GLU A 423 -27.59 -6.23 -25.91
N LYS A 424 -28.53 -6.75 -25.10
CA LYS A 424 -29.77 -7.37 -25.59
C LYS A 424 -30.91 -6.39 -25.88
N THR A 425 -30.88 -5.20 -25.29
CA THR A 425 -32.01 -4.26 -25.35
C THR A 425 -31.68 -2.95 -26.08
N GLY A 426 -30.40 -2.60 -26.22
CA GLY A 426 -29.95 -1.29 -26.69
C GLY A 426 -30.18 -0.15 -25.68
N HIS A 427 -30.86 -0.40 -24.56
CA HIS A 427 -31.07 0.59 -23.51
C HIS A 427 -29.85 0.64 -22.59
N ARG A 428 -29.35 1.86 -22.33
CA ARG A 428 -28.21 2.11 -21.44
C ARG A 428 -28.67 2.18 -19.99
N GLU A 429 -27.84 1.67 -19.09
CA GLU A 429 -28.00 1.76 -17.64
C GLU A 429 -26.96 2.77 -17.10
N PRO A 430 -27.33 4.01 -16.71
CA PRO A 430 -26.36 5.05 -16.34
C PRO A 430 -25.49 4.70 -15.13
N ALA A 431 -26.01 3.92 -14.19
CA ALA A 431 -25.33 3.47 -12.97
C ALA A 431 -24.41 2.24 -13.16
N LEU A 432 -24.17 1.82 -14.41
CA LEU A 432 -23.29 0.70 -14.75
C LEU A 432 -21.88 1.20 -15.11
N ASP A 433 -20.85 0.65 -14.46
CA ASP A 433 -19.45 0.99 -14.71
C ASP A 433 -19.03 0.90 -16.20
N ASP A 434 -18.17 1.84 -16.63
CA ASP A 434 -17.63 1.86 -18.00
C ASP A 434 -16.59 0.75 -18.24
N ASN A 435 -16.23 0.52 -19.50
CA ASN A 435 -15.40 -0.64 -19.87
C ASN A 435 -13.98 -0.53 -19.28
N ALA A 436 -13.44 0.70 -19.14
CA ALA A 436 -12.16 0.96 -18.50
C ALA A 436 -12.19 0.59 -17.01
N THR A 437 -13.17 1.12 -16.27
CA THR A 437 -13.37 0.86 -14.84
C THR A 437 -13.56 -0.63 -14.54
N VAL A 438 -14.26 -1.36 -15.43
CA VAL A 438 -14.44 -2.81 -15.30
C VAL A 438 -13.11 -3.55 -15.47
N LEU A 439 -12.30 -3.25 -16.48
CA LEU A 439 -10.97 -3.85 -16.63
C LEU A 439 -10.07 -3.56 -15.42
N GLU A 440 -10.02 -2.30 -14.98
CA GLU A 440 -9.16 -1.86 -13.87
C GLU A 440 -9.56 -2.52 -12.53
N THR A 441 -10.85 -2.71 -12.28
CA THR A 441 -11.34 -3.37 -11.06
C THR A 441 -11.05 -4.87 -11.06
N ILE A 442 -11.19 -5.55 -12.20
CA ILE A 442 -10.84 -6.97 -12.33
C ILE A 442 -9.32 -7.16 -12.23
N SER A 443 -8.53 -6.26 -12.81
CA SER A 443 -7.07 -6.19 -12.65
C SER A 443 -6.66 -6.05 -11.18
N ALA A 444 -7.31 -5.16 -10.42
CA ALA A 444 -7.05 -4.99 -8.99
C ALA A 444 -7.40 -6.26 -8.18
N ALA A 445 -8.51 -6.93 -8.51
CA ALA A 445 -8.90 -8.19 -7.87
C ALA A 445 -7.89 -9.32 -8.15
N ILE A 446 -7.44 -9.46 -9.40
CA ILE A 446 -6.39 -10.42 -9.76
C ILE A 446 -5.10 -10.10 -9.00
N ALA A 447 -4.65 -8.84 -8.99
CA ALA A 447 -3.43 -8.45 -8.29
C ALA A 447 -3.51 -8.69 -6.77
N ALA A 448 -4.66 -8.46 -6.14
CA ALA A 448 -4.87 -8.73 -4.71
C ALA A 448 -4.80 -10.24 -4.40
N LEU A 449 -5.49 -11.07 -5.20
CA LEU A 449 -5.41 -12.54 -5.10
C LEU A 449 -3.97 -13.02 -5.30
N CYS A 450 -3.27 -12.47 -6.30
CA CYS A 450 -1.89 -12.81 -6.64
C CYS A 450 -0.81 -12.24 -5.71
N ARG A 451 -1.13 -11.28 -4.81
CA ARG A 451 -0.16 -10.70 -3.87
C ARG A 451 -0.31 -11.22 -2.45
N TYR A 452 -1.54 -11.41 -2.00
CA TYR A 452 -1.83 -11.73 -0.60
C TYR A 452 -2.42 -13.12 -0.40
N GLY A 453 -2.88 -13.78 -1.47
CA GLY A 453 -3.59 -15.05 -1.38
C GLY A 453 -2.70 -16.27 -1.63
N GLY A 454 -3.04 -17.38 -0.97
CA GLY A 454 -2.43 -18.68 -1.22
C GLY A 454 -2.98 -19.37 -2.48
N ARG A 455 -2.80 -20.70 -2.55
CA ARG A 455 -3.10 -21.53 -3.73
C ARG A 455 -4.54 -21.40 -4.26
N GLU A 456 -5.53 -21.36 -3.38
CA GLU A 456 -6.95 -21.23 -3.76
C GLU A 456 -7.25 -19.85 -4.39
N ALA A 457 -6.60 -18.80 -3.87
CA ALA A 457 -6.69 -17.46 -4.44
C ALA A 457 -6.01 -17.38 -5.81
N ALA A 458 -4.88 -18.06 -6.02
CA ALA A 458 -4.25 -18.19 -7.33
C ALA A 458 -5.15 -18.93 -8.35
N GLU A 459 -5.90 -19.96 -7.91
CA GLU A 459 -6.89 -20.61 -8.78
C GLU A 459 -8.07 -19.67 -9.11
N LYS A 460 -8.57 -18.90 -8.13
CA LYS A 460 -9.58 -17.86 -8.37
C LYS A 460 -9.06 -16.79 -9.33
N ALA A 461 -7.81 -16.36 -9.18
CA ALA A 461 -7.17 -15.38 -10.06
C ALA A 461 -7.10 -15.87 -11.52
N ARG A 462 -6.74 -17.16 -11.73
CA ARG A 462 -6.79 -17.77 -13.08
C ARG A 462 -8.19 -17.71 -13.68
N LYS A 463 -9.21 -18.18 -12.95
CA LYS A 463 -10.61 -18.19 -13.43
C LYS A 463 -11.11 -16.78 -13.77
N VAL A 464 -10.78 -15.79 -12.94
CA VAL A 464 -11.11 -14.37 -13.18
C VAL A 464 -10.32 -13.79 -14.37
N SER A 465 -9.08 -14.24 -14.59
CA SER A 465 -8.28 -13.82 -15.76
C SER A 465 -8.79 -14.36 -17.09
N GLU A 466 -9.42 -15.54 -17.11
CA GLU A 466 -10.03 -16.13 -18.31
C GLU A 466 -11.26 -15.33 -18.76
N GLU A 467 -12.07 -14.85 -17.82
CA GLU A 467 -13.15 -13.90 -18.07
C GLU A 467 -12.62 -12.53 -18.53
N LEU A 468 -11.55 -12.02 -17.88
CA LEU A 468 -10.89 -10.76 -18.26
C LEU A 468 -10.36 -10.82 -19.71
N GLU A 469 -9.73 -11.92 -20.11
CA GLU A 469 -9.23 -12.14 -21.46
C GLU A 469 -10.36 -12.14 -22.50
N GLY A 470 -11.53 -12.68 -22.14
CA GLY A 470 -12.74 -12.62 -22.97
C GLY A 470 -13.26 -11.18 -23.17
N LEU A 471 -13.30 -10.39 -22.09
CA LEU A 471 -13.68 -8.97 -22.14
C LEU A 471 -12.68 -8.14 -22.96
N VAL A 472 -11.38 -8.33 -22.72
CA VAL A 472 -10.28 -7.69 -23.47
C VAL A 472 -10.39 -7.97 -24.96
N LYS A 473 -10.57 -9.23 -25.37
CA LYS A 473 -10.72 -9.59 -26.79
C LYS A 473 -11.97 -8.95 -27.41
N LYS A 474 -13.10 -8.94 -26.69
CA LYS A 474 -14.34 -8.30 -27.15
C LYS A 474 -14.15 -6.78 -27.35
N TRP A 475 -13.58 -6.09 -26.37
CA TRP A 475 -13.46 -4.63 -26.39
C TRP A 475 -12.30 -4.11 -27.25
N SER A 476 -11.24 -4.91 -27.47
CA SER A 476 -10.20 -4.61 -28.48
C SER A 476 -10.72 -4.65 -29.92
N SER A 477 -11.86 -5.31 -30.15
CA SER A 477 -12.49 -5.42 -31.49
C SER A 477 -13.61 -4.41 -31.75
N LEU A 478 -13.82 -3.44 -30.85
CA LEU A 478 -14.80 -2.37 -31.07
C LEU A 478 -14.33 -1.39 -32.15
N ASP A 479 -15.22 -1.07 -33.07
CA ASP A 479 -14.96 -0.10 -34.14
C ASP A 479 -14.93 1.34 -33.58
N LEU A 480 -13.79 2.02 -33.80
CA LEU A 480 -13.53 3.37 -33.32
C LEU A 480 -14.41 4.45 -33.98
N GLU A 481 -15.01 4.16 -35.15
CA GLU A 481 -15.88 5.12 -35.84
C GLU A 481 -17.36 5.01 -35.44
N SER A 482 -17.77 3.93 -34.75
CA SER A 482 -19.16 3.69 -34.31
C SER A 482 -19.37 3.44 -32.81
N ALA A 483 -18.31 3.18 -32.04
CA ALA A 483 -18.38 3.01 -30.58
C ALA A 483 -18.62 4.33 -29.83
N ASP A 484 -19.27 4.24 -28.66
CA ASP A 484 -19.43 5.39 -27.75
C ASP A 484 -18.10 5.72 -27.03
N PRO A 485 -17.76 6.99 -26.78
CA PRO A 485 -16.59 7.36 -25.99
C PRO A 485 -16.50 6.73 -24.58
N ARG A 486 -17.61 6.27 -23.98
CA ARG A 486 -17.62 5.51 -22.72
C ARG A 486 -17.37 4.00 -22.89
N ASP A 487 -17.58 3.47 -24.09
CA ASP A 487 -17.29 2.07 -24.40
C ASP A 487 -15.85 1.87 -24.88
N LEU A 488 -15.19 2.94 -25.35
CA LEU A 488 -13.76 2.97 -25.67
C LEU A 488 -12.89 2.75 -24.42
N VAL A 489 -12.00 1.76 -24.49
CA VAL A 489 -11.02 1.45 -23.44
C VAL A 489 -9.73 2.24 -23.68
N PRO A 490 -9.22 3.02 -22.70
CA PRO A 490 -7.91 3.67 -22.81
C PRO A 490 -6.79 2.63 -23.01
N PRO A 491 -5.78 2.89 -23.86
CA PRO A 491 -4.71 1.91 -24.12
C PRO A 491 -3.99 1.45 -22.85
N ARG A 492 -3.82 2.36 -21.88
CA ARG A 492 -3.27 2.08 -20.54
C ARG A 492 -4.07 1.03 -19.76
N SER A 493 -5.39 1.13 -19.76
CA SER A 493 -6.29 0.18 -19.08
C SER A 493 -6.26 -1.19 -19.76
N MET A 494 -6.06 -1.22 -21.08
CA MET A 494 -5.83 -2.46 -21.83
C MET A 494 -4.48 -3.12 -21.48
N ALA A 495 -3.40 -2.33 -21.37
CA ALA A 495 -2.10 -2.81 -20.93
C ALA A 495 -2.17 -3.43 -19.52
N LEU A 496 -2.89 -2.76 -18.60
CA LEU A 496 -3.11 -3.22 -17.23
C LEU A 496 -3.89 -4.55 -17.17
N ALA A 497 -4.88 -4.71 -18.04
CA ALA A 497 -5.62 -5.97 -18.18
C ALA A 497 -4.71 -7.11 -18.66
N TRP A 498 -3.90 -6.88 -19.71
CA TRP A 498 -2.91 -7.85 -20.17
C TRP A 498 -1.85 -8.18 -19.12
N GLN A 499 -1.37 -7.19 -18.36
CA GLN A 499 -0.45 -7.39 -17.24
C GLN A 499 -1.07 -8.31 -16.18
N SER A 500 -2.34 -8.09 -15.86
CA SER A 500 -3.06 -8.87 -14.85
C SER A 500 -3.34 -10.30 -15.31
N ILE A 501 -3.71 -10.51 -16.58
CA ILE A 501 -3.82 -11.85 -17.17
C ILE A 501 -2.46 -12.56 -17.09
N GLY A 502 -1.37 -11.86 -17.39
CA GLY A 502 -0.02 -12.38 -17.26
C GLY A 502 0.32 -12.82 -15.83
N LEU A 503 0.08 -11.96 -14.84
CA LEU A 503 0.31 -12.24 -13.42
C LEU A 503 -0.49 -13.46 -12.92
N ALA A 504 -1.75 -13.61 -13.30
CA ALA A 504 -2.58 -14.75 -12.92
C ALA A 504 -2.03 -16.09 -13.45
N ASN A 505 -1.60 -16.11 -14.72
CA ASN A 505 -1.04 -17.31 -15.35
C ASN A 505 0.37 -17.64 -14.80
N ALA A 506 1.17 -16.61 -14.50
CA ALA A 506 2.47 -16.75 -13.84
C ALA A 506 2.35 -17.40 -12.45
N GLN A 507 1.41 -16.93 -11.63
CA GLN A 507 1.15 -17.50 -10.31
C GLN A 507 0.61 -18.93 -10.40
N TRP A 508 -0.31 -19.20 -11.34
CA TRP A 508 -0.82 -20.55 -11.52
C TRP A 508 0.27 -21.54 -11.98
N ALA A 509 1.25 -21.11 -12.78
CA ALA A 509 2.38 -21.94 -13.15
C ALA A 509 3.25 -22.38 -11.96
N ARG A 510 3.42 -21.52 -10.93
CA ARG A 510 4.06 -21.91 -9.65
C ARG A 510 3.19 -22.87 -8.83
N MET A 511 1.87 -22.75 -8.92
CA MET A 511 0.91 -23.45 -8.04
C MET A 511 0.32 -24.75 -8.61
N THR A 512 0.43 -25.00 -9.92
CA THR A 512 -0.03 -26.24 -10.55
C THR A 512 0.85 -27.44 -10.20
N TYR A 513 0.24 -28.63 -10.08
CA TYR A 513 0.94 -29.92 -9.97
C TYR A 513 1.14 -30.59 -11.35
N GLU A 514 0.46 -30.10 -12.39
CA GLU A 514 0.48 -30.69 -13.73
C GLU A 514 1.66 -30.14 -14.53
N SER A 515 2.77 -30.88 -14.53
CA SER A 515 4.05 -30.48 -15.14
C SER A 515 3.92 -30.07 -16.61
N GLU A 516 3.10 -30.77 -17.39
CA GLU A 516 2.87 -30.47 -18.81
C GLU A 516 2.14 -29.13 -19.01
N SER A 517 1.14 -28.84 -18.15
CA SER A 517 0.40 -27.57 -18.17
C SER A 517 1.27 -26.35 -17.84
N ARG A 518 2.31 -26.54 -17.01
CA ARG A 518 3.13 -25.45 -16.45
C ARG A 518 3.79 -24.61 -17.54
N ALA A 519 4.34 -25.25 -18.57
CA ALA A 519 4.98 -24.56 -19.70
C ALA A 519 3.98 -23.67 -20.46
N ILE A 520 2.77 -24.18 -20.70
CA ILE A 520 1.69 -23.46 -21.40
C ILE A 520 1.29 -22.20 -20.61
N PHE A 521 1.13 -22.31 -19.29
CA PHE A 521 0.81 -21.17 -18.42
C PHE A 521 1.93 -20.14 -18.37
N GLN A 522 3.20 -20.55 -18.31
CA GLN A 522 4.34 -19.61 -18.36
C GLN A 522 4.45 -18.90 -19.72
N GLU A 523 4.28 -19.61 -20.83
CA GLU A 523 4.34 -19.00 -22.16
C GLU A 523 3.19 -18.00 -22.37
N LYS A 524 1.97 -18.35 -21.98
CA LYS A 524 0.83 -17.44 -21.97
C LYS A 524 1.09 -16.21 -21.08
N ALA A 525 1.70 -16.40 -19.90
CA ALA A 525 2.07 -15.30 -19.02
C ALA A 525 3.07 -14.33 -19.67
N ILE A 526 4.13 -14.87 -20.30
CA ILE A 526 5.13 -14.09 -21.04
C ILE A 526 4.51 -13.36 -22.23
N GLN A 527 3.59 -13.99 -22.97
CA GLN A 527 2.88 -13.37 -24.08
C GLN A 527 2.03 -12.17 -23.62
N CYS A 528 1.24 -12.36 -22.55
CA CYS A 528 0.39 -11.30 -22.00
C CYS A 528 1.22 -10.14 -21.40
N LEU A 529 2.33 -10.44 -20.71
CA LEU A 529 3.21 -9.41 -20.19
C LEU A 529 3.95 -8.64 -21.30
N ARG A 530 4.37 -9.32 -22.38
CA ARG A 530 4.88 -8.66 -23.60
C ARG A 530 3.85 -7.73 -24.23
N TRP A 531 2.59 -8.13 -24.31
CA TRP A 531 1.52 -7.24 -24.75
C TRP A 531 1.34 -6.05 -23.80
N SER A 532 1.41 -6.24 -22.47
CA SER A 532 1.29 -5.13 -21.52
C SER A 532 2.41 -4.08 -21.60
N LEU A 533 3.56 -4.45 -22.17
CA LEU A 533 4.72 -3.59 -22.41
C LEU A 533 4.86 -3.19 -23.90
N SER A 534 3.81 -3.35 -24.71
CA SER A 534 3.87 -2.98 -26.12
C SER A 534 3.79 -1.45 -26.29
N PRO A 535 4.56 -0.86 -27.23
CA PRO A 535 4.44 0.57 -27.55
C PRO A 535 3.04 0.99 -28.05
N GLU A 536 2.22 0.04 -28.51
CA GLU A 536 0.85 0.28 -28.98
C GLU A 536 -0.07 0.76 -27.85
N PHE A 537 0.23 0.38 -26.61
CA PHE A 537 -0.49 0.83 -25.42
C PHE A 537 0.16 2.03 -24.71
N GLY A 538 1.19 2.63 -25.31
CA GLY A 538 1.83 3.88 -24.86
C GLY A 538 2.91 3.72 -23.77
N SER A 539 2.87 2.66 -22.97
CA SER A 539 3.82 2.44 -21.87
C SER A 539 5.00 1.55 -22.31
N VAL A 540 6.17 2.16 -22.50
CA VAL A 540 7.41 1.43 -22.86
C VAL A 540 8.09 0.79 -21.63
N VAL A 541 7.85 1.31 -20.41
CA VAL A 541 8.54 0.88 -19.18
C VAL A 541 7.60 0.89 -17.97
N ASP A 542 6.73 -0.11 -17.82
CA ASP A 542 6.02 -0.34 -16.53
C ASP A 542 6.90 -1.18 -15.59
N VAL A 543 7.27 -0.62 -14.43
CA VAL A 543 8.12 -1.29 -13.43
C VAL A 543 7.55 -2.65 -13.03
N ARG A 544 6.22 -2.76 -12.90
CA ARG A 544 5.49 -3.98 -12.49
C ARG A 544 5.52 -5.03 -13.59
N GLY A 545 5.29 -4.61 -14.84
CA GLY A 545 5.34 -5.47 -16.01
C GLY A 545 6.77 -5.96 -16.29
N VAL A 546 7.76 -5.06 -16.20
CA VAL A 546 9.18 -5.38 -16.33
C VAL A 546 9.64 -6.36 -15.26
N PHE A 547 9.24 -6.15 -14.01
CA PHE A 547 9.58 -7.04 -12.92
C PHE A 547 8.99 -8.44 -13.10
N ALA A 548 7.67 -8.55 -13.31
CA ALA A 548 7.00 -9.83 -13.49
C ALA A 548 7.56 -10.61 -14.70
N LEU A 549 7.82 -9.92 -15.82
CA LEU A 549 8.42 -10.53 -17.01
C LEU A 549 9.90 -10.89 -16.81
N GLY A 550 10.64 -10.07 -16.06
CA GLY A 550 12.03 -10.32 -15.69
C GLY A 550 12.20 -11.57 -14.82
N VAL A 551 11.34 -11.74 -13.80
CA VAL A 551 11.30 -12.94 -12.95
C VAL A 551 10.95 -14.18 -13.78
N LEU A 552 9.91 -14.12 -14.62
CA LEU A 552 9.56 -15.25 -15.52
C LEU A 552 10.70 -15.62 -16.47
N TYR A 553 11.43 -14.65 -17.02
CA TYR A 553 12.59 -14.95 -17.85
C TYR A 553 13.76 -15.50 -17.04
N ALA A 554 13.95 -15.10 -15.78
CA ALA A 554 14.97 -15.66 -14.89
C ALA A 554 14.65 -17.12 -14.53
N GLU A 555 13.40 -17.42 -14.18
CA GLU A 555 12.91 -18.79 -13.95
C GLU A 555 13.02 -19.68 -15.19
N GLN A 556 12.76 -19.12 -16.39
CA GLN A 556 13.00 -19.79 -17.68
C GLN A 556 14.46 -19.69 -18.16
N ARG A 557 15.40 -19.25 -17.32
CA ARG A 557 16.86 -19.18 -17.58
C ARG A 557 17.26 -18.35 -18.80
N LYS A 558 16.34 -17.49 -19.29
CA LYS A 558 16.51 -16.52 -20.38
C LYS A 558 17.23 -15.25 -19.88
N LEU A 559 18.27 -15.45 -19.06
CA LEU A 559 18.98 -14.43 -18.28
C LEU A 559 19.43 -13.22 -19.12
N SER A 560 19.87 -13.46 -20.36
CA SER A 560 20.31 -12.39 -21.27
C SER A 560 19.19 -11.40 -21.63
N VAL A 561 17.95 -11.87 -21.81
CA VAL A 561 16.80 -11.01 -22.11
C VAL A 561 16.31 -10.33 -20.84
N ALA A 562 16.31 -11.05 -19.71
CA ALA A 562 15.90 -10.56 -18.41
C ALA A 562 16.80 -9.41 -17.90
N ILE A 563 18.13 -9.57 -18.00
CA ILE A 563 19.12 -8.58 -17.57
C ILE A 563 18.99 -7.28 -18.37
N GLU A 564 18.84 -7.36 -19.69
CA GLU A 564 18.70 -6.15 -20.51
C GLU A 564 17.34 -5.46 -20.27
N LEU A 565 16.24 -6.22 -20.10
CA LEU A 565 14.92 -5.68 -19.74
C LEU A 565 14.92 -4.96 -18.37
N VAL A 566 15.58 -5.54 -17.36
CA VAL A 566 15.68 -4.91 -16.03
C VAL A 566 16.59 -3.69 -16.07
N LYS A 567 17.71 -3.74 -16.81
CA LYS A 567 18.59 -2.58 -17.01
C LYS A 567 17.89 -1.40 -17.70
N THR A 568 17.07 -1.62 -18.73
CA THR A 568 16.39 -0.50 -19.41
C THR A 568 15.41 0.22 -18.48
N ALA A 569 14.77 -0.49 -17.54
CA ALA A 569 13.93 0.14 -16.51
C ALA A 569 14.74 0.88 -15.42
N LEU A 570 15.86 0.30 -14.96
CA LEU A 570 16.75 0.96 -14.00
C LEU A 570 17.39 2.24 -14.59
N LEU A 571 17.70 2.24 -15.89
CA LEU A 571 18.31 3.35 -16.63
C LEU A 571 17.29 4.32 -17.25
N ALA A 572 15.98 4.10 -17.08
CA ALA A 572 14.93 4.96 -17.61
C ALA A 572 15.04 6.39 -17.06
N ASP A 573 14.77 7.41 -17.89
CA ASP A 573 14.95 8.81 -17.46
C ASP A 573 13.95 9.23 -16.37
N LYS A 574 14.34 10.24 -15.56
CA LYS A 574 13.46 10.81 -14.54
C LYS A 574 12.48 11.79 -15.16
N ALA A 575 11.22 11.36 -15.25
CA ALA A 575 10.10 12.23 -15.54
C ALA A 575 9.95 13.31 -14.43
N VAL A 576 9.48 14.51 -14.80
CA VAL A 576 9.35 15.66 -13.89
C VAL A 576 7.87 15.88 -13.58
N GLN A 577 7.39 15.23 -12.53
CA GLN A 577 6.00 15.37 -12.05
C GLN A 577 5.93 15.54 -10.53
N GLU A 578 5.82 16.79 -10.07
CA GLU A 578 5.61 17.14 -8.66
C GLU A 578 4.28 16.60 -8.10
N HIS A 579 3.27 16.37 -8.96
CA HIS A 579 1.96 15.85 -8.56
C HIS A 579 1.96 14.38 -8.09
N GLU A 580 3.00 13.60 -8.36
CA GLU A 580 2.99 12.15 -8.13
C GLU A 580 3.36 11.78 -6.68
N GLU A 581 4.11 12.63 -5.99
CA GLU A 581 4.46 12.44 -4.57
C GLU A 581 3.22 12.51 -3.66
N LEU A 582 2.16 13.23 -4.04
CA LEU A 582 0.88 13.29 -3.33
C LEU A 582 0.23 11.90 -3.16
N HIS A 583 0.32 11.05 -4.19
CA HIS A 583 -0.27 9.72 -4.19
C HIS A 583 0.74 8.65 -3.74
N ASN A 584 1.92 8.66 -4.35
CA ASN A 584 2.88 7.58 -4.26
C ASN A 584 3.93 7.78 -3.15
N GLY A 585 3.99 8.98 -2.56
CA GLY A 585 4.91 9.33 -1.48
C GLY A 585 6.29 9.79 -1.98
N PRO A 586 7.15 10.28 -1.06
CA PRO A 586 8.50 10.70 -1.38
C PRO A 586 9.35 9.48 -1.80
N TYR A 587 10.21 9.68 -2.81
CA TYR A 587 11.09 8.63 -3.38
C TYR A 587 10.37 7.35 -3.83
N TRP A 588 9.09 7.45 -4.23
CA TRP A 588 8.29 6.31 -4.67
C TRP A 588 8.96 5.49 -5.78
N ARG A 589 9.66 6.17 -6.70
CA ARG A 589 10.38 5.53 -7.80
C ARG A 589 11.52 4.67 -7.25
N GLU A 590 12.45 5.26 -6.49
CA GLU A 590 13.59 4.56 -5.90
C GLU A 590 13.13 3.34 -5.08
N ARG A 591 12.06 3.50 -4.26
CA ARG A 591 11.42 2.41 -3.52
C ARG A 591 10.96 1.28 -4.46
N SER A 592 10.23 1.60 -5.53
CA SER A 592 9.76 0.61 -6.51
C SER A 592 10.87 -0.08 -7.34
N LEU A 593 12.07 0.51 -7.41
CA LEU A 593 13.22 -0.08 -8.09
C LEU A 593 14.04 -1.04 -7.20
N ILE A 594 13.81 -1.09 -5.88
CA ILE A 594 14.53 -1.98 -4.95
C ILE A 594 14.47 -3.46 -5.40
N PRO A 595 13.30 -4.04 -5.75
CA PRO A 595 13.25 -5.43 -6.21
C PRO A 595 13.87 -5.67 -7.60
N LEU A 596 13.94 -4.64 -8.46
CA LEU A 596 14.61 -4.73 -9.76
C LEU A 596 16.14 -4.78 -9.60
N TRP A 597 16.70 -4.00 -8.68
CA TRP A 597 18.11 -4.12 -8.30
C TRP A 597 18.44 -5.50 -7.72
N HIS A 598 17.57 -6.04 -6.87
CA HIS A 598 17.73 -7.37 -6.28
C HIS A 598 17.68 -8.49 -7.32
N LEU A 599 16.71 -8.42 -8.25
CA LEU A 599 16.61 -9.33 -9.38
C LEU A 599 17.84 -9.24 -10.30
N LEU A 600 18.34 -8.03 -10.57
CA LEU A 600 19.59 -7.85 -11.30
C LEU A 600 20.78 -8.51 -10.59
N ALA A 601 20.88 -8.37 -9.26
CA ALA A 601 21.92 -9.02 -8.47
C ALA A 601 21.86 -10.56 -8.56
N LEU A 602 20.67 -11.16 -8.44
CA LEU A 602 20.52 -12.62 -8.59
C LEU A 602 20.87 -13.07 -10.02
N MET A 603 20.40 -12.39 -11.06
CA MET A 603 20.71 -12.75 -12.46
C MET A 603 22.20 -12.58 -12.81
N LEU A 604 22.92 -11.65 -12.16
CA LEU A 604 24.36 -11.53 -12.28
C LEU A 604 25.10 -12.63 -11.51
N SER A 605 24.60 -13.02 -10.33
CA SER A 605 25.14 -14.17 -9.58
C SER A 605 24.96 -15.49 -10.34
N ALA A 606 23.85 -15.68 -11.06
CA ALA A 606 23.62 -16.83 -11.95
C ALA A 606 24.60 -16.88 -13.13
N ARG A 607 25.08 -15.71 -13.58
CA ARG A 607 26.18 -15.61 -14.56
C ARG A 607 27.57 -15.69 -13.93
N GLN A 608 27.66 -16.00 -12.64
CA GLN A 608 28.89 -16.05 -11.85
C GLN A 608 29.66 -14.71 -11.79
N ASP A 609 29.01 -13.59 -12.14
CA ASP A 609 29.55 -12.24 -12.03
C ASP A 609 29.24 -11.67 -10.64
N TYR A 610 29.86 -12.27 -9.63
CA TYR A 610 29.65 -11.93 -8.22
C TYR A 610 30.06 -10.49 -7.88
N VAL A 611 30.98 -9.91 -8.66
CA VAL A 611 31.44 -8.52 -8.48
C VAL A 611 30.38 -7.52 -8.96
N LEU A 612 29.74 -7.73 -10.11
CA LEU A 612 28.60 -6.90 -10.51
C LEU A 612 27.33 -7.23 -9.70
N ALA A 613 27.16 -8.47 -9.25
CA ALA A 613 26.05 -8.83 -8.36
C ALA A 613 26.11 -8.09 -7.01
N ALA A 614 27.28 -8.03 -6.36
CA ALA A 614 27.48 -7.27 -5.13
C ALA A 614 27.18 -5.77 -5.32
N ARG A 615 27.66 -5.19 -6.42
CA ARG A 615 27.37 -3.78 -6.79
C ARG A 615 25.90 -3.52 -7.11
N ALA A 616 25.16 -4.51 -7.62
CA ALA A 616 23.72 -4.38 -7.83
C ALA A 616 22.95 -4.37 -6.49
N CYS A 617 23.40 -5.14 -5.48
CA CYS A 617 22.88 -5.01 -4.11
C CYS A 617 23.17 -3.63 -3.51
N GLU A 618 24.38 -3.08 -3.72
CA GLU A 618 24.76 -1.73 -3.25
C GLU A 618 23.95 -0.63 -3.94
N GLY A 619 23.76 -0.74 -5.26
CA GLY A 619 22.99 0.21 -6.08
C GLY A 619 21.54 0.41 -5.62
N ALA A 620 20.92 -0.62 -5.02
CA ALA A 620 19.59 -0.55 -4.43
C ALA A 620 19.48 0.47 -3.27
N ILE A 621 20.60 0.73 -2.58
CA ILE A 621 20.72 1.67 -1.47
C ILE A 621 21.34 2.99 -1.97
N GLU A 622 22.38 2.94 -2.81
CA GLU A 622 23.06 4.14 -3.33
C GLU A 622 22.14 5.06 -4.17
N GLN A 623 21.05 4.54 -4.77
CA GLN A 623 20.07 5.36 -5.48
C GLN A 623 19.43 6.48 -4.61
N PHE A 624 19.35 6.29 -3.29
CA PHE A 624 18.88 7.32 -2.34
C PHE A 624 19.94 8.40 -2.03
N LYS A 625 21.18 8.22 -2.51
CA LYS A 625 22.37 9.09 -2.39
C LYS A 625 22.91 9.25 -0.97
N ASP A 626 22.12 9.78 -0.05
CA ASP A 626 22.50 9.95 1.35
C ASP A 626 21.80 8.86 2.18
N PRO A 627 22.53 7.98 2.89
CA PRO A 627 21.92 6.98 3.76
C PRO A 627 20.98 7.57 4.82
N ILE A 628 21.15 8.83 5.22
CA ILE A 628 20.26 9.53 6.17
C ILE A 628 18.85 9.74 5.56
N VAL A 629 18.73 9.85 4.23
CA VAL A 629 17.42 9.95 3.56
C VAL A 629 16.63 8.64 3.72
N LEU A 630 17.29 7.49 3.52
CA LEU A 630 16.63 6.18 3.67
C LEU A 630 16.42 5.81 5.15
N PHE A 631 17.48 5.85 5.96
CA PHE A 631 17.51 5.33 7.33
C PHE A 631 17.31 6.39 8.43
N GLY A 632 17.16 7.67 8.09
CA GLY A 632 16.96 8.76 9.05
C GLY A 632 18.20 9.08 9.88
N SER A 633 17.99 9.83 10.96
CA SER A 633 19.02 10.19 11.94
C SER A 633 18.74 9.65 13.34
N ARG A 634 17.61 8.95 13.54
CA ARG A 634 17.31 8.22 14.77
C ARG A 634 18.29 7.05 14.92
N ASP A 635 18.86 6.93 16.12
CA ASP A 635 19.66 5.79 16.57
C ASP A 635 20.92 5.46 15.74
N LEU A 636 21.54 6.48 15.13
CA LEU A 636 22.86 6.42 14.48
C LEU A 636 24.06 6.11 15.43
N ASN A 637 23.80 5.67 16.67
CA ASN A 637 24.81 5.14 17.60
C ASN A 637 25.13 3.65 17.36
N GLY A 638 24.38 2.96 16.49
CA GLY A 638 24.52 1.52 16.25
C GLY A 638 25.08 1.13 14.87
N GLY A 639 26.40 1.05 14.73
CA GLY A 639 27.13 0.09 13.86
C GLY A 639 26.90 0.05 12.34
N PHE A 640 25.97 0.80 11.75
CA PHE A 640 25.49 0.62 10.36
C PHE A 640 26.46 1.12 9.26
N ARG A 641 27.78 0.91 9.36
CA ARG A 641 28.75 1.43 8.37
C ARG A 641 29.93 0.50 8.10
N SER A 642 30.14 0.22 6.82
CA SER A 642 31.41 -0.28 6.31
C SER A 642 32.53 0.75 6.55
N GLU A 643 33.77 0.29 6.65
CA GLU A 643 34.92 1.05 7.18
C GLU A 643 35.23 2.36 6.41
N HIS A 644 34.72 2.50 5.18
CA HIS A 644 34.94 3.65 4.30
C HIS A 644 34.01 4.86 4.50
N LEU A 645 32.96 4.78 5.32
CA LEU A 645 31.93 5.83 5.44
C LEU A 645 31.87 6.57 6.80
N ASN A 646 32.93 6.45 7.61
CA ASN A 646 32.99 7.04 8.95
C ASN A 646 33.51 8.50 8.99
N GLU A 647 34.13 9.02 7.94
CA GLU A 647 34.75 10.37 7.95
C GLU A 647 33.77 11.54 7.74
N ALA A 648 32.48 11.29 7.45
CA ALA A 648 31.56 12.29 6.92
C ALA A 648 30.40 12.74 7.84
N ALA A 649 30.24 12.15 9.03
CA ALA A 649 29.09 12.42 9.89
C ALA A 649 29.31 13.63 10.83
N VAL A 650 28.54 14.71 10.65
CA VAL A 650 28.45 15.84 11.58
C VAL A 650 27.21 15.67 12.46
N GLU A 651 27.37 15.85 13.77
CA GLU A 651 26.26 15.79 14.75
C GLU A 651 25.16 16.82 14.45
N LYS A 652 23.94 16.36 14.13
CA LYS A 652 22.68 17.13 14.34
C LYS A 652 21.41 16.30 14.14
N ALA A 653 20.48 16.50 15.08
CA ALA A 653 19.04 16.20 15.03
C ALA A 653 18.63 14.78 14.59
N GLY A 654 18.11 14.00 15.54
CA GLY A 654 17.38 12.77 15.23
C GLY A 654 16.06 13.09 14.51
N GLY A 655 15.87 12.51 13.33
CA GLY A 655 14.65 12.59 12.53
C GLY A 655 14.37 11.24 11.86
N ASP A 656 13.10 11.03 11.51
CA ASP A 656 12.63 9.83 10.81
C ASP A 656 13.18 9.78 9.37
N GLY A 657 13.36 8.57 8.82
CA GLY A 657 13.78 8.33 7.43
C GLY A 657 12.67 7.68 6.60
N ILE A 658 12.90 7.47 5.29
CA ILE A 658 11.92 6.82 4.41
C ILE A 658 11.51 5.43 4.92
N VAL A 659 12.41 4.67 5.56
CA VAL A 659 12.06 3.35 6.13
C VAL A 659 10.98 3.44 7.22
N ASP A 660 10.80 4.58 7.88
CA ASP A 660 9.71 4.75 8.86
C ASP A 660 8.33 4.91 8.17
N GLU A 661 8.34 5.23 6.87
CA GLU A 661 7.17 5.34 5.98
C GLU A 661 7.08 4.19 4.96
N MET A 662 7.89 3.14 5.14
CA MET A 662 7.85 1.91 4.33
C MET A 662 7.01 0.82 5.02
N ASP A 663 6.30 0.04 4.21
CA ASP A 663 5.53 -1.11 4.68
C ASP A 663 6.42 -2.33 4.94
N ASP A 664 5.83 -3.36 5.56
CA ASP A 664 6.56 -4.58 5.95
C ASP A 664 6.98 -5.46 4.75
N PHE A 665 6.60 -5.15 3.51
CA PHE A 665 7.09 -5.82 2.28
C PHE A 665 8.27 -5.06 1.68
N GLU A 666 8.19 -3.73 1.58
CA GLU A 666 9.31 -2.89 1.13
C GLU A 666 10.53 -3.03 2.05
N LYS A 667 10.31 -3.14 3.37
CA LYS A 667 11.34 -3.38 4.39
C LYS A 667 11.97 -4.77 4.25
N GLU A 668 11.14 -5.78 4.03
CA GLU A 668 11.56 -7.15 3.77
C GLU A 668 12.46 -7.21 2.52
N SER A 669 12.15 -6.45 1.47
CA SER A 669 13.02 -6.34 0.28
C SER A 669 14.41 -5.73 0.57
N ILE A 670 14.52 -4.72 1.46
CA ILE A 670 15.83 -4.20 1.89
C ILE A 670 16.64 -5.28 2.62
N LEU A 671 15.98 -6.00 3.54
CA LEU A 671 16.61 -7.07 4.32
C LEU A 671 17.05 -8.25 3.44
N GLU A 672 16.22 -8.66 2.48
CA GLU A 672 16.52 -9.75 1.55
C GLU A 672 17.68 -9.41 0.59
N ILE A 673 17.82 -8.15 0.17
CA ILE A 673 19.02 -7.67 -0.54
C ILE A 673 20.26 -7.81 0.33
N LYS A 674 20.17 -7.45 1.62
CA LYS A 674 21.31 -7.57 2.55
C LYS A 674 21.69 -9.03 2.79
N MET A 675 20.70 -9.93 2.88
CA MET A 675 20.92 -11.38 2.96
C MET A 675 21.56 -11.93 1.68
N THR A 676 21.17 -11.44 0.50
CA THR A 676 21.87 -11.76 -0.77
C THR A 676 23.29 -11.21 -0.81
N GLN A 677 23.55 -9.99 -0.34
CA GLN A 677 24.92 -9.43 -0.26
C GLN A 677 25.83 -10.29 0.63
N LEU A 678 25.32 -10.77 1.77
CA LEU A 678 26.07 -11.64 2.68
C LEU A 678 26.31 -13.05 2.11
N ALA A 679 25.37 -13.61 1.32
CA ALA A 679 25.60 -14.85 0.58
C ALA A 679 26.70 -14.70 -0.49
N ILE A 680 26.74 -13.55 -1.21
CA ILE A 680 27.82 -13.25 -2.15
C ILE A 680 29.17 -13.13 -1.41
N LEU A 681 29.18 -12.48 -0.24
CA LEU A 681 30.37 -12.36 0.60
C LEU A 681 30.86 -13.72 1.12
N GLU A 682 29.96 -14.62 1.52
CA GLU A 682 30.30 -16.00 1.89
C GLU A 682 31.00 -16.75 0.74
N LEU A 683 30.47 -16.62 -0.49
CA LEU A 683 31.01 -17.31 -1.65
C LEU A 683 32.39 -16.78 -2.09
N VAL A 684 32.62 -15.47 -1.94
CA VAL A 684 33.84 -14.79 -2.44
C VAL A 684 34.95 -14.73 -1.38
N GLU A 685 34.62 -14.53 -0.10
CA GLU A 685 35.60 -14.35 0.99
C GLU A 685 35.54 -15.44 2.08
N GLY A 686 34.55 -16.32 2.03
CA GLY A 686 34.41 -17.49 2.91
C GLY A 686 33.41 -17.30 4.07
N PRO A 687 32.88 -18.41 4.61
CA PRO A 687 31.79 -18.38 5.61
C PRO A 687 32.18 -17.67 6.91
N THR A 688 33.45 -17.71 7.32
CA THR A 688 33.93 -16.98 8.50
C THR A 688 33.83 -15.45 8.37
N VAL A 689 33.88 -14.91 7.15
CA VAL A 689 33.71 -13.47 6.90
C VAL A 689 32.22 -13.11 6.93
N ALA A 690 31.39 -13.93 6.28
CA ALA A 690 29.93 -13.79 6.32
C ALA A 690 29.37 -13.89 7.74
N VAL A 691 29.87 -14.80 8.59
CA VAL A 691 29.51 -14.87 10.02
C VAL A 691 29.74 -13.55 10.74
N ASN A 692 30.93 -12.93 10.60
CA ASN A 692 31.22 -11.66 11.25
C ASN A 692 30.30 -10.52 10.77
N ALA A 693 30.06 -10.44 9.45
CA ALA A 693 29.17 -9.46 8.83
C ALA A 693 27.68 -9.74 9.08
N SER A 694 27.29 -10.97 9.44
CA SER A 694 25.90 -11.35 9.71
C SER A 694 25.27 -10.59 10.88
N THR A 695 26.11 -10.08 11.79
CA THR A 695 25.68 -9.20 12.89
C THR A 695 24.98 -7.92 12.39
N GLU A 696 25.24 -7.48 11.15
CA GLU A 696 24.54 -6.37 10.52
C GLU A 696 23.05 -6.66 10.26
N LEU A 697 22.64 -7.93 10.06
CA LEU A 697 21.22 -8.28 9.93
C LEU A 697 20.47 -8.05 11.26
N LEU A 698 21.10 -8.39 12.38
CA LEU A 698 20.55 -8.23 13.73
C LEU A 698 20.48 -6.76 14.16
N THR A 699 21.30 -5.87 13.59
CA THR A 699 21.16 -4.41 13.80
C THR A 699 20.18 -3.77 12.81
N LEU A 700 20.09 -4.27 11.57
CA LEU A 700 19.17 -3.78 10.55
C LEU A 700 17.70 -4.14 10.86
N PHE A 701 17.43 -5.34 11.37
CA PHE A 701 16.05 -5.77 11.63
C PHE A 701 15.30 -4.84 12.61
N PRO A 702 15.84 -4.48 13.80
CA PRO A 702 15.19 -3.50 14.69
C PRO A 702 15.03 -2.12 14.07
N ARG A 703 15.98 -1.68 13.22
CA ARG A 703 15.85 -0.39 12.51
C ARG A 703 14.68 -0.39 11.52
N LEU A 704 14.41 -1.51 10.84
CA LEU A 704 13.31 -1.62 9.88
C LEU A 704 11.94 -1.86 10.56
N PHE A 705 11.88 -2.81 11.50
CA PHE A 705 10.63 -3.37 12.02
C PHE A 705 10.28 -2.96 13.46
N GLY A 706 11.19 -2.25 14.14
CA GLY A 706 11.14 -2.00 15.58
C GLY A 706 11.63 -3.19 16.40
N ASP A 707 11.79 -2.98 17.71
CA ASP A 707 12.02 -4.07 18.66
C ASP A 707 10.73 -4.89 18.85
N LEU A 708 10.85 -6.22 18.93
CA LEU A 708 9.77 -7.15 19.24
C LEU A 708 9.74 -7.57 20.72
N GLY A 709 10.70 -7.09 21.53
CA GLY A 709 10.84 -7.42 22.95
C GLY A 709 11.63 -8.70 23.22
N GLU A 710 12.44 -9.15 22.26
CA GLU A 710 13.23 -10.38 22.33
C GLU A 710 14.71 -10.06 22.67
N PRO A 711 15.36 -10.83 23.57
CA PRO A 711 16.69 -10.49 24.07
C PRO A 711 17.78 -10.63 23.00
N THR A 712 18.64 -9.63 22.86
CA THR A 712 19.82 -9.69 21.99
C THR A 712 20.88 -10.62 22.59
N LEU A 713 21.20 -11.73 21.92
CA LEU A 713 22.32 -12.58 22.31
C LEU A 713 23.67 -11.98 21.87
N GLU A 714 24.66 -12.02 22.77
CA GLU A 714 26.07 -11.85 22.39
C GLU A 714 26.58 -13.14 21.74
N LEU A 715 26.79 -13.09 20.42
CA LEU A 715 27.31 -14.21 19.62
C LEU A 715 28.81 -14.02 19.31
N SER A 716 29.49 -15.14 19.08
CA SER A 716 30.92 -15.21 18.81
C SER A 716 31.31 -14.39 17.57
N LYS A 717 32.26 -13.45 17.72
CA LYS A 717 33.02 -12.88 16.60
C LYS A 717 34.32 -13.66 16.43
N VAL A 718 34.66 -14.03 15.21
CA VAL A 718 35.84 -14.86 14.91
C VAL A 718 36.95 -13.97 14.36
N GLU A 719 38.16 -14.01 14.93
CA GLU A 719 39.30 -13.30 14.35
C GLU A 719 39.60 -13.83 12.93
N PRO A 720 39.63 -12.98 11.89
CA PRO A 720 39.95 -13.44 10.54
C PRO A 720 41.42 -13.91 10.46
N PRO A 721 41.72 -14.97 9.69
CA PRO A 721 43.08 -15.49 9.55
C PRO A 721 43.99 -14.45 8.90
N LYS A 722 45.13 -14.16 9.54
CA LYS A 722 46.05 -13.06 9.19
C LYS A 722 46.94 -13.37 7.95
N THR A 723 46.37 -14.00 6.92
CA THR A 723 47.05 -14.38 5.67
C THR A 723 46.11 -14.44 4.45
N MET A 724 45.68 -13.29 3.91
CA MET A 724 45.60 -13.03 2.46
C MET A 724 45.23 -11.56 2.18
N ALA A 725 46.22 -10.74 1.82
CA ALA A 725 46.03 -9.31 1.55
C ALA A 725 46.06 -9.02 0.04
N THR A 726 45.01 -9.37 -0.71
CA THR A 726 44.92 -9.09 -2.15
C THR A 726 43.48 -8.90 -2.65
N MET A 727 42.95 -7.69 -2.56
CA MET A 727 41.96 -7.09 -3.48
C MET A 727 41.91 -5.56 -3.23
N ARG A 728 43.01 -4.84 -3.48
CA ARG A 728 43.00 -3.36 -3.38
C ARG A 728 42.43 -2.73 -4.64
N SER A 729 41.48 -1.81 -4.46
CA SER A 729 40.85 -0.99 -5.49
C SER A 729 41.85 -0.42 -6.51
N VAL A 730 41.66 -0.76 -7.79
CA VAL A 730 42.35 -0.13 -8.91
C VAL A 730 41.46 0.98 -9.46
N ARG A 731 41.75 2.22 -9.05
CA ARG A 731 41.25 3.43 -9.71
C ARG A 731 42.43 4.24 -10.24
N ASP A 732 42.89 3.88 -11.44
CA ASP A 732 43.98 4.60 -12.10
C ASP A 732 43.55 6.03 -12.47
N SER A 733 44.48 6.99 -12.34
CA SER A 733 44.21 8.42 -12.40
C SER A 733 45.33 9.15 -13.13
N MET A 734 45.37 8.97 -14.46
CA MET A 734 46.33 9.67 -15.31
C MET A 734 45.94 11.14 -15.49
N PHE A 735 46.59 12.06 -14.75
CA PHE A 735 47.30 13.21 -15.33
C PHE A 735 48.01 14.09 -14.27
N GLY A 736 49.32 14.30 -14.44
CA GLY A 736 49.93 15.60 -14.10
C GLY A 736 50.68 15.79 -12.76
N GLY A 737 51.55 14.86 -12.34
CA GLY A 737 52.52 15.10 -11.24
C GLY A 737 53.98 15.16 -11.71
N ARG A 738 54.69 16.28 -11.48
CA ARG A 738 56.16 16.39 -11.75
C ARG A 738 56.98 15.95 -10.54
N ALA A 739 58.14 15.36 -10.81
CA ALA A 739 58.98 14.64 -9.85
C ALA A 739 59.60 15.48 -8.71
N GLY A 740 59.82 14.83 -7.56
CA GLY A 740 60.66 15.30 -6.43
C GLY A 740 61.24 14.11 -5.64
N LYS A 741 62.54 14.15 -5.29
CA LYS A 741 63.27 13.08 -4.58
C LYS A 741 63.18 13.24 -3.04
N GLY A 742 63.33 12.18 -2.23
CA GLY A 742 63.25 12.36 -0.77
C GLY A 742 63.67 11.29 0.27
N HIS A 743 64.62 10.38 0.00
CA HIS A 743 65.36 9.60 1.04
C HIS A 743 64.64 8.54 1.91
N GLN A 744 65.45 7.75 2.65
CA GLN A 744 65.14 6.48 3.32
C GLN A 744 65.08 6.58 4.87
N PRO A 745 64.43 5.63 5.57
CA PRO A 745 64.31 5.58 7.03
C PRO A 745 65.50 4.86 7.71
N ARG A 746 65.60 4.95 9.05
CA ARG A 746 66.48 4.04 9.81
C ARG A 746 66.02 3.70 11.24
N GLN A 747 65.49 2.47 11.37
CA GLN A 747 65.77 1.46 12.41
C GLN A 747 66.11 1.90 13.86
N SER A 748 65.41 1.34 14.84
CA SER A 748 66.05 0.42 15.82
C SER A 748 65.04 -0.59 16.39
N VAL A 749 65.54 -1.73 16.87
CA VAL A 749 64.79 -2.89 17.39
C VAL A 749 65.20 -3.12 18.85
N ALA A 750 64.28 -3.54 19.75
CA ALA A 750 64.57 -4.47 20.87
C ALA A 750 63.35 -4.79 21.78
N THR A 751 62.74 -5.96 21.56
CA THR A 751 62.46 -7.02 22.58
C THR A 751 62.04 -6.68 24.04
N SER A 752 60.76 -6.98 24.33
CA SER A 752 60.29 -8.11 25.17
C SER A 752 60.07 -8.03 26.71
N ARG A 753 58.97 -8.72 27.09
CA ARG A 753 58.56 -9.31 28.38
C ARG A 753 57.96 -8.41 29.50
N PRO A 754 57.14 -8.99 30.41
CA PRO A 754 56.03 -8.28 31.06
C PRO A 754 56.05 -8.38 32.61
N GLN A 755 55.00 -7.88 33.29
CA GLN A 755 54.22 -8.68 34.28
C GLN A 755 52.97 -7.96 34.85
N THR A 756 51.85 -8.70 34.86
CA THR A 756 50.92 -8.96 35.97
C THR A 756 50.53 -7.86 36.99
N ALA A 757 49.26 -7.43 36.92
CA ALA A 757 48.24 -7.17 37.97
C ALA A 757 48.61 -6.61 39.36
N THR A 758 47.72 -5.76 39.93
CA THR A 758 46.79 -6.16 41.05
C THR A 758 45.82 -5.05 41.53
N THR A 759 44.70 -5.48 42.14
CA THR A 759 43.88 -4.82 43.20
C THR A 759 43.34 -3.38 43.05
N THR A 760 42.03 -3.30 42.79
CA THR A 760 40.98 -2.74 43.69
C THR A 760 41.30 -1.59 44.67
N LEU A 761 40.48 -0.53 44.68
CA LEU A 761 39.44 -0.28 45.72
C LEU A 761 38.52 0.93 45.41
N THR A 762 37.46 1.08 46.21
CA THR A 762 36.34 2.03 46.06
C THR A 762 36.44 3.25 46.99
N GLN A 763 35.82 4.38 46.61
CA GLN A 763 35.01 5.33 47.44
C GLN A 763 34.64 6.57 46.59
N GLN A 764 33.36 6.96 46.40
CA GLN A 764 32.34 7.56 47.29
C GLN A 764 32.29 9.11 47.32
N THR A 765 31.37 9.65 46.50
CA THR A 765 30.30 10.63 46.87
C THR A 765 30.53 11.71 47.95
N SER A 766 30.56 12.98 47.53
CA SER A 766 29.74 14.11 48.06
C SER A 766 29.99 15.35 47.16
N SER A 767 29.05 16.21 46.73
CA SER A 767 27.75 16.71 47.19
C SER A 767 27.79 17.78 48.28
N GLU A 768 27.66 19.07 47.90
CA GLU A 768 26.68 19.99 48.53
C GLU A 768 26.45 21.30 47.74
N THR A 769 25.41 22.02 48.16
CA THR A 769 24.71 23.16 47.52
C THR A 769 25.32 24.55 47.74
N ALA A 770 24.99 25.56 46.90
CA ALA A 770 24.28 26.79 47.34
C ALA A 770 24.10 27.91 46.28
N ILE A 771 22.87 28.44 46.19
CA ILE A 771 22.45 29.88 46.08
C ILE A 771 22.94 30.75 44.88
N ASP A 772 22.01 30.99 43.94
CA ASP A 772 21.43 32.27 43.44
C ASP A 772 22.26 33.60 43.36
N GLY A 773 21.89 34.51 42.45
CA GLY A 773 22.24 35.95 42.54
C GLY A 773 22.79 36.66 41.28
N GLN A 774 21.91 37.29 40.51
CA GLN A 774 22.12 38.21 39.36
C GLN A 774 23.30 39.23 39.45
N SER A 775 24.00 39.53 38.32
CA SER A 775 24.26 40.92 37.84
C SER A 775 25.12 41.08 36.56
N SER A 776 24.46 41.36 35.43
CA SER A 776 24.62 42.57 34.54
C SER A 776 25.99 43.24 34.18
N ARG A 777 26.05 43.79 32.94
CA ARG A 777 27.01 44.79 32.35
C ARG A 777 28.34 44.22 31.82
N ARG A 778 28.94 44.64 30.69
CA ARG A 778 28.69 45.61 29.58
C ARG A 778 29.11 44.91 28.26
N SER A 779 28.48 45.04 27.08
CA SER A 779 28.13 46.24 26.28
C SER A 779 29.31 46.97 25.62
N LEU A 780 29.47 46.75 24.30
CA LEU A 780 29.87 47.77 23.31
C LEU A 780 28.92 47.69 22.10
N ARG A 781 28.79 48.78 21.33
CA ARG A 781 27.79 48.97 20.25
C ARG A 781 28.42 49.49 18.95
N SER A 782 28.00 48.93 17.81
CA SER A 782 27.84 49.58 16.50
C SER A 782 27.22 48.53 15.54
N GLY A 783 26.38 48.83 14.54
CA GLY A 783 25.81 50.10 14.11
C GLY A 783 25.03 49.92 12.79
N SER A 784 23.74 50.25 12.82
CA SER A 784 22.74 50.31 11.72
C SER A 784 23.29 50.88 10.38
N LEU A 785 22.84 50.49 9.17
CA LEU A 785 21.49 50.72 8.60
C LEU A 785 21.25 49.94 7.26
N ASN A 786 19.96 49.83 6.88
CA ASN A 786 19.34 49.82 5.53
C ASN A 786 20.11 49.30 4.28
N GLY A 787 19.45 48.43 3.49
CA GLY A 787 19.78 48.21 2.07
C GLY A 787 18.80 47.29 1.30
N ARG A 788 18.01 47.86 0.39
CA ARG A 788 17.19 47.10 -0.61
C ARG A 788 17.97 46.96 -1.93
N SER A 789 17.49 46.03 -2.78
CA SER A 789 17.37 46.18 -4.26
C SER A 789 18.48 45.67 -5.22
N ARG A 790 18.10 44.60 -5.95
CA ARG A 790 18.29 44.33 -7.41
C ARG A 790 19.68 43.96 -7.98
N ASN A 791 19.64 42.96 -8.87
CA ASN A 791 20.26 42.79 -10.21
C ASN A 791 21.77 43.16 -10.39
N SER A 792 22.60 42.44 -11.16
CA SER A 792 22.33 41.84 -12.47
C SER A 792 23.50 41.00 -13.02
N LEU A 793 23.23 40.16 -14.05
CA LEU A 793 24.09 39.86 -15.22
C LEU A 793 25.62 39.59 -15.03
N ARG A 794 26.07 38.41 -15.52
CA ARG A 794 26.61 38.34 -16.90
C ARG A 794 26.77 36.92 -17.49
N LYS A 795 26.15 36.76 -18.66
CA LYS A 795 26.19 35.65 -19.62
C LYS A 795 27.59 35.41 -20.22
N ARG A 796 27.94 34.16 -20.54
CA ARG A 796 28.98 33.82 -21.54
C ARG A 796 28.76 32.44 -22.18
N ASP A 797 28.13 32.40 -23.34
CA ASP A 797 28.05 31.21 -24.18
C ASP A 797 29.38 30.97 -24.93
N ARG A 798 29.69 29.71 -25.25
CA ARG A 798 30.55 29.32 -26.38
C ARG A 798 30.20 27.93 -26.91
N SER A 799 29.48 27.88 -28.03
CA SER A 799 29.43 26.68 -28.89
C SER A 799 30.74 26.52 -29.66
N GLY A 800 31.15 25.29 -29.97
CA GLY A 800 32.40 25.03 -30.71
C GLY A 800 32.53 23.60 -31.24
N SER A 801 32.07 23.36 -32.46
CA SER A 801 32.18 22.07 -33.15
C SER A 801 33.63 21.76 -33.59
N ARG A 802 34.02 20.47 -33.55
CA ARG A 802 35.10 19.89 -34.36
C ARG A 802 34.89 18.38 -34.56
N GLN A 803 35.40 17.87 -35.69
CA GLN A 803 35.17 16.50 -36.20
C GLN A 803 36.40 15.59 -36.07
N ARG A 804 36.20 14.31 -36.46
CA ARG A 804 37.15 13.22 -36.78
C ARG A 804 37.60 12.38 -35.57
N ALA A 805 37.96 11.10 -35.74
CA ALA A 805 38.20 10.34 -36.99
C ALA A 805 37.57 8.94 -36.99
N MET A 806 37.39 8.36 -38.18
CA MET A 806 37.18 6.91 -38.35
C MET A 806 38.52 6.22 -38.63
N SER A 807 38.65 4.94 -38.25
CA SER A 807 39.74 4.07 -38.66
C SER A 807 39.19 2.71 -39.11
N SER A 808 39.51 2.29 -40.33
CA SER A 808 39.01 1.07 -40.98
C SER A 808 39.84 -0.17 -40.63
N GLY A 809 39.19 -1.30 -40.31
CA GLY A 809 39.76 -2.65 -40.35
C GLY A 809 39.20 -3.48 -41.52
N PRO A 810 39.88 -4.56 -41.96
CA PRO A 810 39.60 -5.23 -43.25
C PRO A 810 38.51 -6.33 -43.19
N PRO A 811 37.84 -6.64 -44.32
CA PRO A 811 36.82 -7.69 -44.42
C PRO A 811 37.38 -9.05 -44.90
N VAL A 812 36.74 -10.14 -44.47
CA VAL A 812 36.85 -11.52 -44.99
C VAL A 812 35.49 -12.24 -44.80
N PRO A 813 35.19 -13.35 -45.51
CA PRO A 813 33.85 -13.53 -46.10
C PRO A 813 32.93 -14.52 -45.36
N PRO A 814 31.61 -14.52 -45.65
CA PRO A 814 30.69 -15.53 -45.14
C PRO A 814 30.93 -16.91 -45.77
N LEU A 815 30.88 -17.96 -44.94
CA LEU A 815 30.84 -19.35 -45.37
C LEU A 815 29.42 -19.90 -45.20
N ASN A 816 28.88 -20.52 -46.25
CA ASN A 816 27.60 -21.24 -46.19
C ASN A 816 27.75 -22.52 -45.36
N GLY A 817 26.75 -22.87 -44.54
CA GLY A 817 26.86 -24.00 -43.61
C GLY A 817 25.56 -24.65 -43.11
N ASP A 818 24.37 -24.29 -43.61
CA ASP A 818 23.13 -24.93 -43.17
C ASP A 818 23.05 -26.41 -43.58
N LYS A 819 22.77 -27.30 -42.61
CA LYS A 819 22.12 -28.60 -42.87
C LYS A 819 21.58 -29.28 -41.60
N TYR A 820 20.34 -29.76 -41.74
CA TYR A 820 19.60 -30.68 -40.86
C TYR A 820 19.16 -30.17 -39.47
N GLN A 821 17.91 -29.73 -39.43
CA GLN A 821 16.99 -29.99 -38.32
C GLN A 821 15.65 -30.48 -38.94
N PRO A 822 15.02 -31.55 -38.44
CA PRO A 822 13.88 -32.18 -39.12
C PRO A 822 12.55 -31.44 -38.90
N THR A 823 11.66 -31.55 -39.87
CA THR A 823 10.33 -30.95 -39.89
C THR A 823 9.32 -31.67 -38.99
N PHE A 824 8.49 -30.89 -38.29
CA PHE A 824 7.09 -31.22 -38.05
C PHE A 824 6.23 -30.03 -38.46
N GLU A 825 5.06 -30.30 -39.04
CA GLU A 825 4.13 -29.30 -39.56
C GLU A 825 2.97 -29.10 -38.57
N ASP A 826 2.53 -27.85 -38.36
CA ASP A 826 1.23 -27.55 -37.75
C ASP A 826 0.58 -26.34 -38.47
N PRO A 827 -0.53 -26.51 -39.20
CA PRO A 827 -1.02 -25.50 -40.14
C PRO A 827 -2.19 -24.65 -39.59
N ASN A 828 -1.91 -23.58 -38.84
CA ASN A 828 -2.72 -22.33 -38.84
C ASN A 828 -2.08 -21.19 -38.01
N GLY A 829 -1.45 -20.22 -38.69
CA GLY A 829 -0.86 -19.02 -38.04
C GLY A 829 -0.86 -17.78 -38.94
N PRO A 830 -1.41 -16.62 -38.53
CA PRO A 830 -1.43 -15.41 -39.36
C PRO A 830 -0.08 -14.67 -39.43
N GLN A 831 0.62 -14.86 -40.56
CA GLN A 831 1.55 -13.93 -41.23
C GLN A 831 2.45 -12.99 -40.38
N HIS A 832 3.75 -13.30 -40.34
CA HIS A 832 4.80 -12.35 -39.99
C HIS A 832 4.93 -11.22 -41.03
N PHE A 833 5.12 -9.98 -40.58
CA PHE A 833 5.55 -8.85 -41.43
C PHE A 833 7.04 -8.55 -41.28
N THR A 834 7.72 -8.35 -42.40
CA THR A 834 9.17 -8.04 -42.47
C THR A 834 9.41 -6.60 -42.92
N PHE A 835 10.39 -5.94 -42.32
CA PHE A 835 10.76 -4.56 -42.65
C PHE A 835 11.71 -4.47 -43.85
N ALA A 836 11.43 -3.55 -44.77
CA ALA A 836 12.33 -3.14 -45.84
C ALA A 836 12.27 -1.62 -46.04
N SER A 837 13.43 -0.95 -46.09
CA SER A 837 13.51 0.53 -46.07
C SER A 837 13.97 1.12 -47.40
N LYS A 838 13.41 2.29 -47.78
CA LYS A 838 13.85 3.15 -48.88
C LYS A 838 13.63 4.63 -48.54
N THR A 839 14.53 5.50 -49.01
CA THR A 839 14.66 6.90 -48.59
C THR A 839 14.51 7.90 -49.75
N VAL A 840 13.74 8.98 -49.56
CA VAL A 840 13.83 10.25 -50.31
C VAL A 840 13.55 11.42 -49.33
N ALA A 841 14.04 12.64 -49.58
CA ALA A 841 14.03 13.78 -48.64
C ALA A 841 13.26 15.02 -49.18
N GLY A 842 12.92 15.99 -48.32
CA GLY A 842 12.31 17.26 -48.80
C GLY A 842 11.88 18.36 -47.81
N THR A 843 12.83 19.15 -47.27
CA THR A 843 12.67 20.59 -46.86
C THR A 843 11.72 21.02 -45.72
N LEU A 844 11.89 22.28 -45.24
CA LEU A 844 11.35 22.86 -43.99
C LEU A 844 10.72 24.26 -44.20
N ARG A 845 9.69 24.62 -43.40
CA ARG A 845 9.50 25.96 -42.79
C ARG A 845 8.40 25.95 -41.69
N PRO A 846 8.39 26.89 -40.71
CA PRO A 846 7.54 26.83 -39.50
C PRO A 846 6.48 27.95 -39.38
N GLU A 847 5.50 27.83 -38.46
CA GLU A 847 5.20 28.86 -37.42
C GLU A 847 4.05 28.55 -36.42
N THR A 848 4.24 28.98 -35.16
CA THR A 848 3.23 29.34 -34.11
C THR A 848 2.36 28.26 -33.43
N THR A 849 1.70 28.66 -32.32
CA THR A 849 1.17 27.80 -31.24
C THR A 849 -0.29 28.13 -30.87
N ASN A 850 -1.12 27.11 -30.63
CA ASN A 850 -1.91 26.96 -29.38
C ASN A 850 -2.78 25.67 -29.33
N SER A 851 -2.89 25.15 -28.10
CA SER A 851 -3.87 24.20 -27.54
C SER A 851 -5.05 23.66 -28.40
N SER A 852 -4.99 22.38 -28.76
CA SER A 852 -6.15 21.45 -28.68
C SER A 852 -5.66 19.99 -28.75
N ALA A 853 -6.01 19.17 -27.76
CA ALA A 853 -5.55 17.77 -27.69
C ALA A 853 -6.53 16.82 -28.39
N LEU A 854 -6.39 16.63 -29.71
CA LEU A 854 -6.96 15.52 -30.51
C LEU A 854 -6.57 15.65 -32.00
N SER A 855 -5.47 15.03 -32.46
CA SER A 855 -5.35 14.52 -33.84
C SER A 855 -4.11 13.65 -34.10
N ARG A 856 -4.37 12.60 -34.91
CA ARG A 856 -3.53 11.75 -35.79
C ARG A 856 -1.99 11.82 -35.78
N ARG A 857 -1.41 10.62 -35.87
CA ARG A 857 0.01 10.27 -36.07
C ARG A 857 0.71 11.08 -37.18
N THR A 858 1.98 11.41 -36.93
CA THR A 858 3.01 11.63 -37.95
C THR A 858 4.30 10.96 -37.49
N ASP A 859 4.69 9.85 -38.12
CA ASP A 859 5.84 9.07 -37.69
C ASP A 859 7.17 9.78 -38.03
N GLY A 860 7.93 10.15 -36.99
CA GLY A 860 9.31 10.59 -37.11
C GLY A 860 10.28 9.43 -36.87
N PRO A 861 11.49 9.43 -37.46
CA PRO A 861 12.50 8.41 -37.15
C PRO A 861 12.92 8.58 -35.69
N SER A 862 12.64 7.59 -34.85
CA SER A 862 13.14 7.59 -33.47
C SER A 862 14.64 7.31 -33.48
N GLU A 863 15.43 8.26 -32.96
CA GLU A 863 16.69 7.89 -32.30
C GLU A 863 16.36 6.96 -31.12
N MET A 864 17.30 6.11 -30.71
CA MET A 864 17.10 5.14 -29.63
C MET A 864 17.08 5.83 -28.27
N GLY A 865 16.00 6.57 -28.00
CA GLY A 865 15.79 7.31 -26.76
C GLY A 865 15.64 6.39 -25.55
N THR A 866 16.26 6.77 -24.45
CA THR A 866 15.98 6.20 -23.13
C THR A 866 14.50 6.39 -22.81
N GLY A 867 13.82 5.29 -22.47
CA GLY A 867 12.41 5.34 -22.07
C GLY A 867 12.24 6.23 -20.85
N THR A 868 11.21 7.09 -20.85
CA THR A 868 10.82 7.83 -19.66
C THR A 868 10.00 6.92 -18.76
N LEU A 869 10.29 6.89 -17.46
CA LEU A 869 9.48 6.16 -16.49
C LEU A 869 8.27 7.02 -16.09
N GLU A 870 7.09 6.70 -16.61
CA GLU A 870 5.83 7.36 -16.22
C GLU A 870 5.38 6.95 -14.82
N SER A 871 4.47 7.70 -14.20
CA SER A 871 3.78 7.24 -13.00
C SER A 871 2.91 6.03 -13.26
N PHE A 872 2.83 5.13 -12.30
CA PHE A 872 1.82 4.07 -12.28
C PHE A 872 0.70 4.43 -11.32
N SER A 873 -0.52 4.53 -11.84
CA SER A 873 -1.72 4.52 -10.99
C SER A 873 -1.66 3.25 -10.11
N PRO A 874 -1.71 3.38 -8.77
CA PRO A 874 -1.56 2.24 -7.89
C PRO A 874 -2.71 1.25 -8.11
N LEU A 875 -2.35 0.03 -8.52
CA LEU A 875 -3.31 -1.03 -8.85
C LEU A 875 -4.04 -1.58 -7.63
N LEU A 876 -3.40 -1.48 -6.46
CA LEU A 876 -3.95 -1.81 -5.17
C LEU A 876 -3.92 -0.55 -4.30
N PRO A 877 -4.91 -0.35 -3.41
CA PRO A 877 -4.82 0.68 -2.40
C PRO A 877 -3.65 0.38 -1.44
N PHE A 878 -3.25 1.36 -0.63
CA PHE A 878 -2.41 1.07 0.52
C PHE A 878 -3.18 0.13 1.46
N VAL A 879 -2.62 -1.05 1.74
CA VAL A 879 -3.25 -2.09 2.57
C VAL A 879 -2.69 -2.03 3.98
N GLN A 880 -3.58 -1.84 4.96
CA GLN A 880 -3.26 -1.88 6.37
C GLN A 880 -3.62 -3.25 6.94
N PHE A 881 -2.61 -3.96 7.39
CA PHE A 881 -2.76 -5.15 8.22
C PHE A 881 -2.87 -4.74 9.69
N SER A 882 -3.55 -5.56 10.51
CA SER A 882 -3.63 -5.31 11.95
C SER A 882 -2.26 -5.40 12.62
N GLN A 883 -2.09 -4.81 13.81
CA GLN A 883 -0.80 -4.84 14.52
C GLN A 883 -0.40 -6.28 14.88
N GLU A 884 -1.37 -7.14 15.18
CA GLU A 884 -1.20 -8.57 15.44
C GLU A 884 -0.79 -9.33 14.18
N HIS A 885 -1.27 -8.93 12.99
CA HIS A 885 -0.78 -9.49 11.73
C HIS A 885 0.67 -9.05 11.47
N SER A 886 0.97 -7.75 11.51
CA SER A 886 2.35 -7.26 11.30
C SER A 886 3.34 -7.87 12.29
N LYS A 887 2.98 -7.99 13.58
CA LYS A 887 3.78 -8.71 14.59
C LYS A 887 4.10 -10.14 14.16
N ARG A 888 3.11 -10.89 13.67
CA ARG A 888 3.27 -12.27 13.19
C ARG A 888 4.12 -12.35 11.91
N LYS A 889 3.93 -11.46 10.94
CA LYS A 889 4.78 -11.38 9.73
C LYS A 889 6.24 -11.10 10.12
N ARG A 890 6.47 -10.11 11.00
CA ARG A 890 7.80 -9.74 11.51
C ARG A 890 8.49 -10.88 12.27
N LYS A 891 7.76 -11.67 13.06
CA LYS A 891 8.29 -12.91 13.67
C LYS A 891 8.77 -13.92 12.61
N GLY A 892 7.99 -14.16 11.57
CA GLY A 892 8.39 -15.03 10.45
C GLY A 892 9.67 -14.54 9.75
N ILE A 893 9.76 -13.24 9.46
CA ILE A 893 10.96 -12.61 8.88
C ILE A 893 12.17 -12.75 9.83
N LEU A 894 12.00 -12.57 11.14
CA LEU A 894 13.08 -12.72 12.11
C LEU A 894 13.59 -14.17 12.20
N VAL A 895 12.70 -15.17 12.08
CA VAL A 895 13.10 -16.59 11.98
C VAL A 895 13.92 -16.82 10.70
N LYS A 896 13.51 -16.25 9.56
CA LYS A 896 14.25 -16.29 8.28
C LYS A 896 15.68 -15.74 8.43
N VAL A 897 15.85 -14.64 9.18
CA VAL A 897 17.16 -14.08 9.55
C VAL A 897 17.97 -15.06 10.42
N TRP A 898 17.39 -15.57 11.51
CA TRP A 898 18.09 -16.49 12.41
C TRP A 898 18.54 -17.80 11.74
N LEU A 899 17.71 -18.38 10.86
CA LEU A 899 18.09 -19.58 10.10
C LEU A 899 19.17 -19.29 9.05
N THR A 900 19.17 -18.10 8.44
CA THR A 900 20.26 -17.66 7.55
C THR A 900 21.58 -17.53 8.32
N ILE A 901 21.52 -16.95 9.52
CA ILE A 901 22.67 -16.83 10.44
C ILE A 901 23.15 -18.21 10.91
N ALA A 902 22.25 -19.13 11.25
CA ALA A 902 22.57 -20.50 11.59
C ALA A 902 23.31 -21.22 10.45
N GLY A 903 22.85 -21.06 9.21
CA GLY A 903 23.50 -21.59 8.01
C GLY A 903 24.94 -21.08 7.83
N PHE A 904 25.19 -19.78 8.05
CA PHE A 904 26.55 -19.23 8.05
C PHE A 904 27.43 -19.85 9.14
N TYR A 905 26.93 -19.95 10.39
CA TYR A 905 27.67 -20.60 11.48
C TYR A 905 27.97 -22.08 11.19
N ARG A 906 26.99 -22.82 10.64
CA ARG A 906 27.13 -24.23 10.26
C ARG A 906 28.20 -24.42 9.18
N ARG A 907 28.17 -23.61 8.11
CA ARG A 907 29.17 -23.66 7.03
C ARG A 907 30.56 -23.14 7.45
N ALA A 908 30.63 -22.31 8.50
CA ALA A 908 31.88 -21.92 9.15
C ALA A 908 32.43 -22.98 10.15
N GLY A 909 31.72 -24.08 10.38
CA GLY A 909 32.10 -25.12 11.36
C GLY A 909 31.83 -24.73 12.83
N LEU A 910 31.10 -23.65 13.06
CA LEU A 910 30.79 -23.08 14.39
C LEU A 910 29.48 -23.69 14.93
N LEU A 911 29.47 -25.02 15.05
CA LEU A 911 28.24 -25.81 15.23
C LEU A 911 27.46 -25.47 16.51
N ASP A 912 28.16 -25.12 17.60
CA ASP A 912 27.53 -24.67 18.85
C ASP A 912 26.78 -23.33 18.70
N ASP A 913 27.29 -22.41 17.87
CA ASP A 913 26.66 -21.11 17.61
C ASP A 913 25.51 -21.24 16.59
N ALA A 914 25.64 -22.16 15.63
CA ALA A 914 24.51 -22.58 14.79
C ALA A 914 23.37 -23.15 15.65
N GLN A 915 23.68 -24.00 16.64
CA GLN A 915 22.66 -24.55 17.54
C GLN A 915 21.95 -23.46 18.36
N LYS A 916 22.67 -22.41 18.82
CA LYS A 916 22.07 -21.26 19.52
C LYS A 916 21.15 -20.46 18.60
N ALA A 917 21.57 -20.19 17.36
CA ALA A 917 20.75 -19.48 16.38
C ALA A 917 19.45 -20.24 16.03
N ILE A 918 19.52 -21.56 15.89
CA ILE A 918 18.33 -22.43 15.71
C ILE A 918 17.43 -22.40 16.96
N ALA A 919 17.99 -22.33 18.17
CA ALA A 919 17.21 -22.28 19.40
C ALA A 919 16.41 -20.96 19.54
N GLU A 920 17.01 -19.81 19.19
CA GLU A 920 16.26 -18.54 19.15
C GLU A 920 15.20 -18.53 18.04
N ALA A 921 15.52 -19.07 16.85
CA ALA A 921 14.53 -19.29 15.80
C ALA A 921 13.33 -20.12 16.31
N GLN A 922 13.58 -21.24 16.99
CA GLN A 922 12.55 -22.10 17.55
C GLN A 922 11.70 -21.39 18.63
N LYS A 923 12.34 -20.60 19.50
CA LYS A 923 11.68 -19.79 20.53
C LYS A 923 10.74 -18.73 19.91
N ILE A 924 11.17 -18.09 18.82
CA ILE A 924 10.33 -17.13 18.08
C ILE A 924 9.16 -17.85 17.39
N VAL A 925 9.35 -19.07 16.87
CA VAL A 925 8.25 -19.88 16.30
C VAL A 925 7.24 -20.29 17.37
N GLN A 926 7.66 -20.70 18.57
CA GLN A 926 6.74 -20.98 19.69
C GLN A 926 5.97 -19.71 20.10
N SER A 927 6.64 -18.55 20.11
CA SER A 927 6.04 -17.24 20.34
C SER A 927 5.05 -16.85 19.22
N PHE A 928 5.24 -17.31 17.98
CA PHE A 928 4.34 -17.10 16.84
C PHE A 928 3.14 -18.06 16.87
N GLU A 929 3.36 -19.33 17.19
CA GLU A 929 2.31 -20.33 17.42
C GLU A 929 1.36 -19.88 18.54
N GLY A 930 1.91 -19.42 19.67
CA GLY A 930 1.12 -18.88 20.79
C GLY A 930 0.26 -17.69 20.39
N ASP A 931 0.79 -16.74 19.61
CA ASP A 931 0.00 -15.62 19.06
C ASP A 931 -1.19 -16.14 18.22
N VAL A 932 -0.97 -17.14 17.35
CA VAL A 932 -2.00 -17.71 16.46
C VAL A 932 -3.05 -18.52 17.22
N VAL A 933 -2.65 -19.34 18.19
CA VAL A 933 -3.56 -20.14 19.04
C VAL A 933 -4.37 -19.24 20.00
N SER A 934 -3.86 -18.05 20.33
CA SER A 934 -4.56 -17.06 21.15
C SER A 934 -5.61 -16.22 20.40
N ASP A 935 -5.66 -16.29 19.06
CA ASP A 935 -6.56 -15.44 18.28
C ASP A 935 -8.03 -15.88 18.41
N THR A 936 -8.86 -14.98 18.95
CA THR A 936 -10.30 -15.17 19.12
C THR A 936 -11.11 -15.04 17.82
N SER A 937 -10.49 -14.63 16.69
CA SER A 937 -11.19 -14.47 15.40
C SER A 937 -11.71 -15.78 14.80
N GLY A 938 -11.03 -16.91 15.09
CA GLY A 938 -11.29 -18.20 14.45
C GLY A 938 -10.90 -18.28 12.96
N ALA A 939 -10.34 -17.22 12.38
CA ALA A 939 -9.95 -17.16 10.97
C ALA A 939 -8.52 -17.67 10.68
N LEU A 940 -7.77 -18.06 11.73
CA LEU A 940 -6.39 -18.54 11.63
C LEU A 940 -6.26 -20.03 11.95
N ASN A 941 -5.23 -20.66 11.39
CA ASN A 941 -4.87 -22.06 11.58
C ASN A 941 -3.34 -22.17 11.45
N THR A 942 -2.68 -22.98 12.26
CA THR A 942 -1.22 -23.16 12.23
C THR A 942 -0.71 -23.68 10.87
N ARG A 943 -1.53 -24.48 10.17
CA ARG A 943 -1.17 -25.19 8.95
C ARG A 943 -1.28 -24.37 7.67
N THR A 944 -2.26 -23.48 7.58
CA THR A 944 -2.53 -22.68 6.38
C THR A 944 -2.00 -21.26 6.54
N ALA A 945 -1.27 -20.76 5.55
CA ALA A 945 -0.87 -19.36 5.52
C ALA A 945 -2.12 -18.48 5.36
N GLY A 946 -2.35 -17.57 6.31
CA GLY A 946 -3.40 -16.55 6.19
C GLY A 946 -3.02 -15.47 5.18
N TRP A 947 -4.01 -14.70 4.72
CA TRP A 947 -3.81 -13.61 3.77
C TRP A 947 -2.63 -12.70 4.15
N GLY A 948 -1.66 -12.52 3.24
CA GLY A 948 -0.47 -11.68 3.40
C GLY A 948 0.78 -12.37 3.99
N MET A 949 0.71 -13.65 4.36
CA MET A 949 1.83 -14.41 4.92
C MET A 949 2.55 -15.25 3.85
N GLU A 950 3.90 -15.23 3.82
CA GLU A 950 4.72 -16.10 2.95
C GLU A 950 4.57 -17.60 3.32
N LYS A 951 4.52 -17.90 4.63
CA LYS A 951 4.47 -19.25 5.19
C LYS A 951 3.48 -19.35 6.36
N SER A 952 2.97 -20.55 6.61
CA SER A 952 2.21 -20.89 7.82
C SER A 952 3.13 -21.14 9.02
N VAL A 953 2.57 -21.20 10.23
CA VAL A 953 3.37 -21.50 11.45
C VAL A 953 4.07 -22.85 11.30
N GLU A 954 3.38 -23.86 10.79
CA GLU A 954 3.91 -25.21 10.61
C GLU A 954 4.98 -25.26 9.51
N ALA A 955 4.84 -24.47 8.45
CA ALA A 955 5.88 -24.35 7.42
C ALA A 955 7.15 -23.64 7.94
N VAL A 956 7.02 -22.60 8.77
CA VAL A 956 8.18 -21.98 9.44
C VAL A 956 8.80 -22.90 10.49
N LEU A 957 8.00 -23.71 11.19
CA LEU A 957 8.50 -24.74 12.11
C LEU A 957 9.24 -25.85 11.35
N ALA A 958 8.78 -26.23 10.14
CA ALA A 958 9.48 -27.14 9.26
C ALA A 958 10.83 -26.58 8.77
N ASP A 959 10.94 -25.27 8.48
CA ASP A 959 12.23 -24.63 8.19
C ASP A 959 13.23 -24.83 9.34
N VAL A 960 12.78 -24.61 10.59
CA VAL A 960 13.60 -24.77 11.82
C VAL A 960 14.05 -26.23 12.02
N TRP A 961 13.15 -27.20 11.85
CA TRP A 961 13.50 -28.62 11.93
C TRP A 961 14.42 -29.08 10.78
N THR A 962 14.32 -28.45 9.61
CA THR A 962 15.19 -28.72 8.46
C THR A 962 16.62 -28.26 8.73
N GLU A 963 16.83 -27.01 9.16
CA GLU A 963 18.18 -26.51 9.48
C GLU A 963 18.78 -27.25 10.70
N LYS A 964 17.93 -27.78 11.60
CA LYS A 964 18.38 -28.71 12.65
C LYS A 964 18.82 -30.07 12.08
N GLY A 965 18.11 -30.63 11.10
CA GLY A 965 18.52 -31.87 10.41
C GLY A 965 19.84 -31.69 9.67
N GLU A 966 20.01 -30.55 9.01
CA GLU A 966 21.26 -30.11 8.39
C GLU A 966 22.41 -29.93 9.40
N LEU A 967 22.16 -29.36 10.58
CA LEU A 967 23.13 -29.31 11.68
C LEU A 967 23.48 -30.72 12.19
N SER A 968 22.49 -31.61 12.29
CA SER A 968 22.69 -33.02 12.65
C SER A 968 23.53 -33.77 11.60
N LEU A 969 23.46 -33.41 10.31
CA LEU A 969 24.40 -33.90 9.29
C LEU A 969 25.82 -33.36 9.50
N ALA A 970 25.96 -32.04 9.74
CA ALA A 970 27.25 -31.41 10.01
C ALA A 970 27.94 -31.90 11.31
N LEU A 971 27.16 -32.44 12.25
CA LEU A 971 27.61 -33.12 13.48
C LEU A 971 27.91 -34.62 13.29
N GLU A 972 27.90 -35.14 12.05
CA GLU A 972 28.08 -36.56 11.70
C GLU A 972 27.04 -37.50 12.36
N ARG A 973 25.80 -37.03 12.58
CA ARG A 973 24.70 -37.77 13.22
C ARG A 973 23.54 -38.04 12.25
N PRO A 974 23.73 -38.81 11.17
CA PRO A 974 22.72 -39.01 10.12
C PRO A 974 21.42 -39.65 10.61
N TYR A 975 21.45 -40.45 11.68
CA TYR A 975 20.22 -40.98 12.30
C TYR A 975 19.41 -39.94 13.06
N GLN A 976 20.06 -38.93 13.66
CA GLN A 976 19.37 -37.79 14.25
C GLN A 976 18.85 -36.85 13.15
N ALA A 977 19.66 -36.59 12.11
CA ALA A 977 19.24 -35.81 10.94
C ALA A 977 18.01 -36.40 10.27
N ARG A 978 17.97 -37.73 10.10
CA ARG A 978 16.78 -38.44 9.61
C ARG A 978 15.55 -38.15 10.45
N ALA A 979 15.65 -38.22 11.78
CA ALA A 979 14.53 -37.96 12.68
C ALA A 979 14.10 -36.47 12.66
N ASP A 980 15.05 -35.55 12.56
CA ASP A 980 14.78 -34.11 12.44
C ASP A 980 14.07 -33.79 11.10
N PHE A 981 14.52 -34.34 9.97
CA PHE A 981 13.85 -34.21 8.67
C PHE A 981 12.48 -34.93 8.63
N GLU A 982 12.36 -36.14 9.21
CA GLU A 982 11.06 -36.81 9.34
C GLU A 982 10.09 -35.94 10.16
N THR A 983 10.57 -35.24 11.19
CA THR A 983 9.77 -34.29 11.98
C THR A 983 9.37 -33.06 11.15
N ALA A 984 10.30 -32.45 10.39
CA ALA A 984 9.99 -31.34 9.49
C ALA A 984 8.84 -31.68 8.51
N LEU A 985 8.85 -32.90 7.95
CA LEU A 985 7.80 -33.38 7.03
C LEU A 985 6.48 -33.74 7.72
N THR A 986 6.42 -33.87 9.06
CA THR A 986 5.13 -33.94 9.77
C THR A 986 4.44 -32.58 9.88
N HIS A 987 5.22 -31.49 9.90
CA HIS A 987 4.72 -30.12 9.92
C HIS A 987 4.40 -29.61 8.51
N PHE A 988 5.30 -29.79 7.54
CA PHE A 988 5.10 -29.41 6.14
C PHE A 988 5.54 -30.53 5.18
N PRO A 989 4.62 -31.38 4.69
CA PRO A 989 4.94 -32.56 3.87
C PRO A 989 5.65 -32.26 2.55
N ASP A 990 5.44 -31.08 1.97
CA ASP A 990 5.97 -30.65 0.66
C ASP A 990 7.31 -29.89 0.77
N HIS A 991 7.99 -29.95 1.93
CA HIS A 991 9.21 -29.18 2.19
C HIS A 991 10.40 -29.65 1.30
N PRO A 992 10.97 -28.80 0.42
CA PRO A 992 11.96 -29.22 -0.57
C PRO A 992 13.23 -29.78 0.07
N ILE A 993 13.92 -29.00 0.91
CA ILE A 993 15.21 -29.37 1.50
C ILE A 993 15.08 -30.62 2.40
N ALA A 994 14.08 -30.68 3.31
CA ALA A 994 13.86 -31.86 4.15
C ALA A 994 13.52 -33.15 3.35
N ILE A 995 12.79 -33.05 2.23
CA ILE A 995 12.60 -34.19 1.32
C ILE A 995 13.95 -34.67 0.76
N VAL A 996 14.81 -33.74 0.30
CA VAL A 996 16.12 -34.07 -0.27
C VAL A 996 17.05 -34.67 0.78
N GLY A 997 17.19 -34.03 1.95
CA GLY A 997 18.00 -34.50 3.06
C GLY A 997 17.58 -35.89 3.56
N LEU A 998 16.28 -36.09 3.79
CA LEU A 998 15.74 -37.41 4.15
C LEU A 998 15.99 -38.46 3.06
N SER A 999 15.75 -38.11 1.80
CA SER A 999 15.88 -39.05 0.68
C SER A 999 17.32 -39.48 0.45
N ASN A 1000 18.30 -38.58 0.60
CA ASN A 1000 19.71 -38.92 0.55
C ASN A 1000 20.08 -39.94 1.64
N ILE A 1001 19.66 -39.71 2.89
CA ILE A 1001 19.90 -40.66 4.00
C ILE A 1001 19.23 -42.03 3.73
N LEU A 1002 18.02 -42.04 3.17
CA LEU A 1002 17.32 -43.27 2.80
C LEU A 1002 18.02 -44.04 1.66
N LEU A 1003 18.62 -43.34 0.69
CA LEU A 1003 19.42 -43.96 -0.37
C LEU A 1003 20.80 -44.44 0.14
N ASP A 1004 21.38 -43.78 1.14
CA ASP A 1004 22.59 -44.27 1.83
C ASP A 1004 22.32 -45.51 2.71
N ILE A 1005 21.12 -45.62 3.28
CA ILE A 1005 20.63 -46.85 3.93
C ILE A 1005 20.44 -47.99 2.92
N TYR A 1006 19.86 -47.70 1.74
CA TYR A 1006 19.68 -48.71 0.68
C TYR A 1006 21.01 -49.25 0.15
N SER A 1007 21.94 -48.35 -0.16
CA SER A 1007 23.27 -48.66 -0.71
C SER A 1007 24.30 -49.14 0.33
N GLU A 1008 23.86 -49.45 1.56
CA GLU A 1008 24.68 -49.90 2.70
C GLU A 1008 25.84 -48.95 3.10
N LYS A 1009 25.83 -47.70 2.61
CA LYS A 1009 26.77 -46.64 3.04
C LYS A 1009 26.53 -46.22 4.49
N LEU A 1010 25.26 -46.19 4.90
CA LEU A 1010 24.85 -45.95 6.29
C LEU A 1010 24.43 -47.27 6.96
N LEU A 1011 25.33 -47.82 7.77
CA LEU A 1011 25.12 -49.06 8.52
C LEU A 1011 24.18 -48.84 9.72
N PRO A 1012 23.35 -49.84 10.10
CA PRO A 1012 22.41 -49.73 11.22
C PRO A 1012 23.11 -49.33 12.53
N PRO A 1013 22.43 -48.55 13.41
CA PRO A 1013 23.01 -48.17 14.69
C PRO A 1013 23.24 -49.43 15.54
N PRO A 1014 24.36 -49.52 16.27
CA PRO A 1014 24.67 -50.71 17.06
C PRO A 1014 23.60 -50.96 18.13
N ALA A 1015 23.11 -52.20 18.21
CA ALA A 1015 22.01 -52.61 19.10
C ALA A 1015 22.33 -52.50 20.62
N VAL A 1016 23.54 -52.07 20.97
CA VAL A 1016 23.96 -51.71 22.32
C VAL A 1016 24.73 -50.40 22.23
N SER A 1017 24.30 -49.36 22.97
CA SER A 1017 25.08 -48.15 23.13
C SER A 1017 26.40 -48.49 23.81
N GLY A 1018 27.54 -48.20 23.15
CA GLY A 1018 28.85 -48.53 23.68
C GLY A 1018 29.11 -47.83 25.02
N LEU A 1019 29.40 -48.61 26.05
CA LEU A 1019 30.01 -48.08 27.28
C LEU A 1019 31.41 -47.60 26.93
N ASP A 1020 31.64 -46.29 27.04
CA ASP A 1020 32.97 -45.73 26.83
C ASP A 1020 33.90 -46.17 27.97
N LEU A 1021 34.83 -47.08 27.63
CA LEU A 1021 35.87 -47.59 28.51
C LEU A 1021 37.24 -46.95 28.20
N GLY A 1022 37.28 -45.81 27.51
CA GLY A 1022 38.48 -45.00 27.24
C GLY A 1022 39.16 -44.37 28.47
N GLY A 1023 38.92 -44.90 29.68
CA GLY A 1023 39.32 -44.32 30.96
C GLY A 1023 39.87 -45.30 32.01
N ALA A 1024 40.24 -46.53 31.64
CA ALA A 1024 40.77 -47.53 32.58
C ALA A 1024 42.03 -48.25 32.07
N SER A 1025 43.19 -47.61 32.24
CA SER A 1025 44.49 -48.29 32.07
C SER A 1025 44.86 -49.04 33.36
N LEU A 1026 44.82 -50.37 33.33
CA LEU A 1026 45.58 -51.22 34.25
C LEU A 1026 46.17 -52.43 33.54
N THR A 1027 47.29 -52.89 34.09
CA THR A 1027 48.22 -53.85 33.52
C THR A 1027 47.73 -55.30 33.58
N SER A 1028 48.24 -56.09 32.63
CA SER A 1028 48.62 -57.50 32.79
C SER A 1028 48.72 -57.98 34.25
N ASP A 1029 47.99 -59.06 34.57
CA ASP A 1029 48.61 -60.23 35.17
C ASP A 1029 47.82 -61.52 34.83
N SER A 1030 48.25 -62.68 35.35
CA SER A 1030 48.03 -64.00 34.72
C SER A 1030 47.39 -65.08 35.60
N HIS A 1031 46.97 -66.17 34.95
CA HIS A 1031 46.68 -67.52 35.50
C HIS A 1031 45.44 -67.73 36.41
N GLU A 1032 44.50 -68.57 35.96
CA GLU A 1032 44.20 -69.94 36.46
C GLU A 1032 42.82 -70.45 35.97
N ASP A 1033 42.50 -71.72 36.24
CA ASP A 1033 41.54 -72.55 35.51
C ASP A 1033 40.33 -73.00 36.35
N HIS A 1034 39.28 -73.47 35.67
CA HIS A 1034 38.17 -74.31 36.21
C HIS A 1034 37.15 -73.66 37.22
N PRO A 1035 35.97 -74.29 37.47
CA PRO A 1035 35.08 -74.97 36.53
C PRO A 1035 33.58 -74.59 36.70
N ILE A 1036 32.71 -75.22 35.90
CA ILE A 1036 31.24 -75.05 35.88
C ILE A 1036 30.57 -75.51 37.19
N ILE A 1037 29.72 -74.66 37.79
CA ILE A 1037 28.58 -75.05 38.65
C ILE A 1037 27.34 -74.24 38.23
N ALA A 1038 26.17 -74.88 38.22
CA ALA A 1038 24.92 -74.31 37.71
C ALA A 1038 24.14 -73.46 38.74
N SER A 1039 23.32 -72.53 38.25
CA SER A 1039 22.33 -71.76 39.01
C SER A 1039 20.90 -71.99 38.49
N PRO A 1040 19.85 -71.93 39.35
CA PRO A 1040 18.52 -72.45 39.03
C PRO A 1040 17.61 -71.46 38.26
N PRO A 1041 16.53 -71.95 37.61
CA PRO A 1041 15.63 -71.12 36.80
C PRO A 1041 14.51 -70.45 37.60
N SER A 1042 14.28 -69.15 37.40
CA SER A 1042 13.00 -68.50 37.73
C SER A 1042 12.74 -67.19 36.97
N ARG A 1043 11.88 -67.27 35.96
CA ARG A 1043 10.78 -66.32 35.63
C ARG A 1043 11.06 -64.81 35.72
N TYR A 1044 11.08 -64.17 34.56
CA TYR A 1044 10.25 -62.97 34.30
C TYR A 1044 9.43 -63.20 33.01
N PRO A 1045 8.32 -62.47 32.77
CA PRO A 1045 7.36 -62.83 31.72
C PRO A 1045 7.84 -62.49 30.31
N GLU A 1046 7.40 -63.29 29.34
CA GLU A 1046 7.49 -62.95 27.91
C GLU A 1046 6.50 -61.80 27.60
N LEU A 1047 6.97 -60.81 26.83
CA LEU A 1047 6.11 -59.75 26.28
C LEU A 1047 5.50 -60.23 24.94
N PRO A 1048 4.25 -59.88 24.63
CA PRO A 1048 3.50 -60.51 23.53
C PRO A 1048 4.06 -60.14 22.15
N SER A 1049 4.38 -61.17 21.36
CA SER A 1049 4.90 -61.04 19.99
C SER A 1049 3.79 -61.01 18.92
N GLU A 1050 2.81 -60.11 19.06
CA GLU A 1050 1.80 -59.86 18.03
C GLU A 1050 1.70 -58.35 17.70
N PRO A 1051 1.63 -57.96 16.42
CA PRO A 1051 1.50 -56.56 16.03
C PRO A 1051 0.08 -56.03 16.29
N LEU A 1052 0.00 -54.84 16.87
CA LEU A 1052 -1.27 -54.18 17.18
C LEU A 1052 -2.00 -53.75 15.88
N GLY A 1053 -3.26 -54.17 15.68
CA GLY A 1053 -4.17 -53.49 14.74
C GLY A 1053 -5.03 -54.33 13.79
N LEU A 1054 -4.84 -55.65 13.66
CA LEU A 1054 -5.68 -56.49 12.78
C LEU A 1054 -6.49 -57.52 13.58
N GLY A 1055 -7.82 -57.42 13.52
CA GLY A 1055 -8.74 -58.28 14.27
C GLY A 1055 -8.82 -59.72 13.74
N PRO A 1056 -8.95 -60.74 14.60
CA PRO A 1056 -8.84 -62.14 14.20
C PRO A 1056 -10.07 -62.65 13.42
N PRO A 1057 -9.89 -63.37 12.29
CA PRO A 1057 -10.99 -63.99 11.57
C PRO A 1057 -11.59 -65.16 12.36
N LYS A 1058 -12.90 -65.10 12.65
CA LYS A 1058 -13.60 -66.13 13.42
C LYS A 1058 -13.66 -67.47 12.67
N ARG A 1059 -13.05 -68.52 13.23
CA ARG A 1059 -13.30 -69.93 12.85
C ARG A 1059 -13.45 -70.83 14.08
N LYS A 1060 -14.66 -71.38 14.29
CA LYS A 1060 -15.01 -72.54 15.13
C LYS A 1060 -16.36 -73.10 14.64
N PRO A 1061 -16.66 -74.39 14.86
CA PRO A 1061 -15.78 -75.56 14.71
C PRO A 1061 -16.44 -76.69 13.89
N VAL A 1062 -15.68 -77.76 13.58
CA VAL A 1062 -16.18 -78.94 12.87
C VAL A 1062 -16.99 -79.87 13.79
N SER A 1063 -18.07 -80.49 13.28
CA SER A 1063 -18.75 -81.61 13.96
C SER A 1063 -19.23 -82.75 13.03
N LYS A 1064 -18.36 -83.75 12.87
CA LYS A 1064 -18.64 -85.21 12.77
C LYS A 1064 -19.48 -85.81 11.60
N LYS A 1065 -18.90 -86.92 11.11
CA LYS A 1065 -19.50 -88.22 10.66
C LYS A 1065 -20.00 -88.37 9.22
N GLN A 1066 -19.42 -89.39 8.54
CA GLN A 1066 -20.06 -90.54 7.84
C GLN A 1066 -21.01 -90.25 6.64
N THR A 1067 -21.02 -91.01 5.53
CA THR A 1067 -20.32 -92.27 5.13
C THR A 1067 -20.54 -92.53 3.62
N HIS A 1068 -19.74 -93.43 3.03
CA HIS A 1068 -20.01 -94.20 1.78
C HIS A 1068 -19.94 -93.39 0.45
N GLU A 1069 -19.06 -93.79 -0.49
CA GLU A 1069 -19.32 -94.59 -1.72
C GLU A 1069 -19.59 -93.67 -2.94
N GLU A 1070 -19.22 -93.94 -4.20
CA GLU A 1070 -18.66 -95.14 -4.88
C GLU A 1070 -18.08 -94.73 -6.28
N VAL A 1071 -17.31 -95.59 -7.00
CA VAL A 1071 -17.29 -95.58 -8.50
C VAL A 1071 -15.96 -95.28 -9.28
N PHE A 1072 -15.03 -96.25 -9.40
CA PHE A 1072 -14.08 -96.56 -10.52
C PHE A 1072 -12.92 -95.57 -10.87
N ASP A 1073 -11.66 -95.97 -11.15
CA ASP A 1073 -10.98 -96.92 -12.11
C ASP A 1073 -10.61 -96.21 -13.45
N ASP A 1074 -9.51 -96.45 -14.19
CA ASP A 1074 -8.33 -97.37 -14.16
C ASP A 1074 -7.01 -96.53 -14.00
N ASP A 1075 -5.75 -96.97 -13.86
CA ASP A 1075 -4.86 -98.02 -14.48
C ASP A 1075 -4.65 -97.85 -16.02
N GLU A 1076 -3.52 -98.21 -16.67
CA GLU A 1076 -2.32 -99.02 -16.34
C GLU A 1076 -1.00 -98.18 -16.16
N ASP A 1077 0.22 -98.71 -16.45
CA ASP A 1077 1.56 -98.22 -15.97
C ASP A 1077 2.74 -98.32 -17.00
N GLU A 1078 4.00 -98.07 -16.58
CA GLU A 1078 5.33 -98.28 -17.25
C GLU A 1078 5.75 -97.27 -18.37
N GLU A 1079 7.03 -96.96 -18.72
CA GLU A 1079 8.38 -97.37 -18.27
C GLU A 1079 9.49 -96.31 -18.64
N GLU A 1080 10.78 -96.62 -18.33
CA GLU A 1080 12.05 -96.20 -18.98
C GLU A 1080 12.56 -94.72 -19.10
N ASN A 1081 13.77 -94.51 -18.55
CA ASN A 1081 14.94 -93.76 -19.07
C ASN A 1081 14.77 -92.66 -20.16
N THR A 1082 15.20 -91.40 -19.96
CA THR A 1082 16.62 -90.97 -20.12
C THR A 1082 16.90 -89.50 -19.76
N ASN A 1083 18.12 -89.20 -19.29
CA ASN A 1083 18.89 -87.95 -19.40
C ASN A 1083 18.18 -86.56 -19.44
N GLY A 1084 18.27 -85.78 -18.34
CA GLY A 1084 18.55 -84.34 -18.46
C GLY A 1084 17.88 -83.34 -17.51
N ALA A 1085 18.63 -82.88 -16.49
CA ALA A 1085 18.48 -81.60 -15.78
C ALA A 1085 17.24 -81.34 -14.88
N SER A 1086 17.34 -80.25 -14.12
CA SER A 1086 16.34 -79.57 -13.25
C SER A 1086 16.00 -80.17 -11.85
N SER A 1087 16.52 -79.46 -10.85
CA SER A 1087 15.99 -79.15 -9.51
C SER A 1087 14.64 -79.71 -9.01
N ALA A 1088 14.63 -80.08 -7.72
CA ALA A 1088 13.58 -79.64 -6.79
C ALA A 1088 14.13 -79.41 -5.37
N SER A 1089 13.82 -78.26 -4.76
CA SER A 1089 13.95 -77.97 -3.32
C SER A 1089 12.98 -76.83 -2.99
N PRO A 1090 12.17 -76.91 -1.91
CA PRO A 1090 11.00 -76.06 -1.76
C PRO A 1090 11.27 -74.63 -1.25
N SER A 1091 10.35 -73.72 -1.58
CA SER A 1091 10.06 -72.45 -0.87
C SER A 1091 11.11 -71.32 -0.91
N ARG A 1092 11.09 -70.54 -2.00
CA ARG A 1092 11.81 -69.24 -2.14
C ARG A 1092 11.10 -68.01 -1.50
N LEU A 1093 10.02 -68.19 -0.74
CA LEU A 1093 9.16 -67.09 -0.25
C LEU A 1093 9.52 -66.55 1.15
N LEU A 1094 10.50 -67.14 1.83
CA LEU A 1094 11.12 -66.58 3.03
C LEU A 1094 12.61 -66.38 2.74
N GLY A 1095 13.14 -65.22 3.13
CA GLY A 1095 14.57 -64.91 2.98
C GLY A 1095 15.44 -65.78 3.90
N PRO A 1096 16.79 -65.67 3.78
CA PRO A 1096 17.69 -66.27 4.78
C PRO A 1096 17.32 -65.78 6.19
N GLN A 1097 17.45 -66.66 7.19
CA GLN A 1097 17.12 -66.31 8.57
C GLN A 1097 17.95 -65.09 9.01
N LEU A 1098 17.26 -64.04 9.47
CA LEU A 1098 17.90 -62.81 9.90
C LEU A 1098 18.83 -63.08 11.10
N PRO A 1099 20.05 -62.51 11.11
CA PRO A 1099 20.91 -62.59 12.29
C PRO A 1099 20.23 -61.91 13.49
N PRO A 1100 20.50 -62.35 14.73
CA PRO A 1100 20.05 -61.64 15.92
C PRO A 1100 20.46 -60.15 15.88
N PRO A 1101 19.67 -59.21 16.42
CA PRO A 1101 19.92 -57.77 16.24
C PRO A 1101 21.34 -57.30 16.64
N TYR A 1102 21.93 -57.91 17.67
CA TYR A 1102 23.30 -57.63 18.12
C TYR A 1102 24.41 -58.18 17.19
N LYS A 1103 24.05 -58.82 16.07
CA LYS A 1103 24.94 -59.33 15.01
C LYS A 1103 24.56 -58.82 13.61
N ALA A 1104 23.58 -57.93 13.50
CA ALA A 1104 23.11 -57.43 12.20
C ALA A 1104 24.08 -56.36 11.66
N THR A 1105 24.95 -56.74 10.71
CA THR A 1105 25.89 -55.81 10.07
C THR A 1105 25.28 -54.96 8.97
N SER A 1106 24.12 -55.36 8.42
CA SER A 1106 23.33 -54.52 7.53
C SER A 1106 21.83 -54.79 7.69
N LEU A 1107 21.00 -53.88 7.16
CA LEU A 1107 19.55 -53.95 7.28
C LEU A 1107 18.93 -55.01 6.34
N PRO A 1108 17.79 -55.62 6.74
CA PRO A 1108 17.03 -56.51 5.87
C PRO A 1108 16.80 -55.92 4.48
N LEU A 1109 16.88 -56.75 3.44
CA LEU A 1109 16.71 -56.29 2.05
C LEU A 1109 15.35 -55.61 1.82
N ILE A 1110 14.30 -56.06 2.51
CA ILE A 1110 12.97 -55.47 2.44
C ILE A 1110 12.92 -54.04 3.02
N ASP A 1111 13.63 -53.77 4.12
CA ASP A 1111 13.70 -52.44 4.75
C ASP A 1111 14.53 -51.47 3.89
N ARG A 1112 15.59 -51.98 3.25
CA ARG A 1112 16.39 -51.21 2.29
C ARG A 1112 15.61 -50.86 1.02
N LEU A 1113 14.87 -51.83 0.45
CA LEU A 1113 13.98 -51.56 -0.68
C LEU A 1113 12.89 -50.54 -0.30
N ALA A 1114 12.29 -50.67 0.89
CA ALA A 1114 11.33 -49.69 1.40
C ALA A 1114 11.96 -48.28 1.59
N ALA A 1115 13.23 -48.18 2.00
CA ALA A 1115 13.94 -46.91 2.09
C ALA A 1115 14.12 -46.25 0.71
N ARG A 1116 14.60 -47.02 -0.30
CA ARG A 1116 14.73 -46.55 -1.69
C ARG A 1116 13.39 -46.13 -2.28
N ASP A 1117 12.36 -46.96 -2.12
CA ASP A 1117 11.06 -46.74 -2.74
C ASP A 1117 10.32 -45.55 -2.09
N ARG A 1118 10.55 -45.32 -0.78
CA ARG A 1118 10.12 -44.09 -0.09
C ARG A 1118 10.87 -42.84 -0.58
N ALA A 1119 12.19 -42.91 -0.74
CA ALA A 1119 12.98 -41.80 -1.28
C ALA A 1119 12.51 -41.43 -2.70
N TYR A 1120 12.35 -42.44 -3.57
CA TYR A 1120 11.80 -42.26 -4.91
C TYR A 1120 10.39 -41.65 -4.90
N GLY A 1121 9.51 -42.12 -4.01
CA GLY A 1121 8.15 -41.59 -3.86
C GLY A 1121 8.12 -40.11 -3.45
N LEU A 1122 8.93 -39.73 -2.45
CA LEU A 1122 9.04 -38.34 -2.01
C LEU A 1122 9.61 -37.42 -3.10
N LEU A 1123 10.72 -37.82 -3.72
CA LEU A 1123 11.40 -37.04 -4.75
C LEU A 1123 10.56 -36.92 -6.04
N SER A 1124 9.91 -38.00 -6.48
CA SER A 1124 9.00 -37.99 -7.63
C SER A 1124 7.68 -37.24 -7.33
N GLY A 1125 7.34 -37.04 -6.05
CA GLY A 1125 6.32 -36.07 -5.64
C GLY A 1125 6.83 -34.65 -5.81
N LEU A 1126 7.91 -34.31 -5.09
CA LEU A 1126 8.51 -32.98 -5.03
C LEU A 1126 8.77 -32.36 -6.41
N THR A 1127 9.41 -33.08 -7.34
CA THR A 1127 9.77 -32.53 -8.66
C THR A 1127 8.57 -32.20 -9.56
N LYS A 1128 7.37 -32.66 -9.22
CA LYS A 1128 6.11 -32.26 -9.88
C LYS A 1128 5.50 -30.99 -9.26
N LEU A 1129 5.80 -30.70 -8.00
CA LEU A 1129 5.39 -29.47 -7.32
C LEU A 1129 6.16 -28.26 -7.87
N GLY A 1130 5.63 -27.05 -7.73
CA GLY A 1130 6.34 -25.83 -8.13
C GLY A 1130 7.63 -25.60 -7.34
N SER A 1131 7.65 -25.96 -6.05
CA SER A 1131 8.81 -25.88 -5.16
C SER A 1131 9.96 -26.82 -5.53
N GLY A 1132 9.68 -27.97 -6.14
CA GLY A 1132 10.69 -28.94 -6.55
C GLY A 1132 11.05 -28.90 -8.04
N TRP A 1133 10.17 -28.37 -8.90
CA TRP A 1133 10.41 -28.33 -10.35
C TRP A 1133 11.67 -27.56 -10.73
N ASN A 1134 11.95 -26.43 -10.07
CA ASN A 1134 13.09 -25.56 -10.34
C ASN A 1134 14.25 -25.70 -9.33
N TYR A 1135 14.32 -26.84 -8.61
CA TYR A 1135 15.30 -27.09 -7.54
C TYR A 1135 16.23 -28.26 -7.93
N SER A 1136 17.49 -27.95 -8.23
CA SER A 1136 18.47 -28.90 -8.77
C SER A 1136 18.73 -30.09 -7.87
N GLU A 1137 18.91 -29.88 -6.56
CA GLU A 1137 19.23 -30.94 -5.60
C GLU A 1137 18.12 -32.01 -5.52
N ALA A 1138 16.85 -31.62 -5.71
CA ALA A 1138 15.73 -32.55 -5.81
C ALA A 1138 15.78 -33.41 -7.07
N TRP A 1139 16.16 -32.84 -8.21
CA TRP A 1139 16.36 -33.60 -9.45
C TRP A 1139 17.63 -34.46 -9.41
N PHE A 1140 18.69 -34.03 -8.72
CA PHE A 1140 19.92 -34.78 -8.53
C PHE A 1140 19.69 -36.00 -7.62
N ALA A 1141 19.02 -35.81 -6.49
CA ALA A 1141 18.60 -36.91 -5.62
C ALA A 1141 17.61 -37.86 -6.34
N LEU A 1142 16.72 -37.34 -7.18
CA LEU A 1142 15.83 -38.16 -8.01
C LEU A 1142 16.58 -38.96 -9.09
N ALA A 1143 17.62 -38.37 -9.70
CA ALA A 1143 18.50 -39.09 -10.62
C ALA A 1143 19.19 -40.26 -9.92
N ARG A 1144 19.77 -40.03 -8.73
CA ARG A 1144 20.33 -41.10 -7.89
C ARG A 1144 19.26 -42.17 -7.57
N ALA A 1145 18.04 -41.77 -7.21
CA ALA A 1145 16.96 -42.74 -6.96
C ALA A 1145 16.59 -43.57 -8.21
N TYR A 1146 16.73 -43.02 -9.43
CA TYR A 1146 16.60 -43.79 -10.67
C TYR A 1146 17.77 -44.76 -10.89
N GLU A 1147 19.02 -44.37 -10.64
CA GLU A 1147 20.20 -45.26 -10.74
C GLU A 1147 20.09 -46.45 -9.79
N GLU A 1148 19.80 -46.18 -8.51
CA GLU A 1148 19.60 -47.16 -7.43
C GLU A 1148 18.37 -48.07 -7.71
N SER A 1149 17.51 -47.68 -8.66
CA SER A 1149 16.36 -48.44 -9.19
C SER A 1149 16.61 -49.06 -10.58
N GLY A 1150 17.82 -48.98 -11.14
CA GLY A 1150 18.18 -49.54 -12.45
C GLY A 1150 17.66 -48.78 -13.68
N GLN A 1151 17.07 -47.58 -13.50
CA GLN A 1151 16.43 -46.78 -14.55
C GLN A 1151 17.40 -45.76 -15.17
N ALA A 1152 18.54 -46.25 -15.69
CA ALA A 1152 19.68 -45.42 -16.12
C ALA A 1152 19.34 -44.32 -17.16
N GLU A 1153 18.37 -44.54 -18.06
CA GLU A 1153 17.95 -43.51 -19.02
C GLU A 1153 17.28 -42.32 -18.33
N LYS A 1154 16.37 -42.58 -17.36
CA LYS A 1154 15.72 -41.53 -16.58
C LYS A 1154 16.70 -40.82 -15.63
N ALA A 1155 17.70 -41.54 -15.13
CA ALA A 1155 18.79 -40.93 -14.37
C ALA A 1155 19.58 -39.94 -15.23
N ARG A 1156 20.02 -40.35 -16.43
CA ARG A 1156 20.69 -39.48 -17.42
C ARG A 1156 19.85 -38.24 -17.75
N ASP A 1157 18.56 -38.41 -17.99
CA ASP A 1157 17.68 -37.32 -18.41
C ASP A 1157 17.40 -36.34 -17.25
N ALA A 1158 17.28 -36.85 -16.02
CA ALA A 1158 17.23 -36.02 -14.82
C ALA A 1158 18.56 -35.28 -14.55
N LEU A 1159 19.72 -35.92 -14.77
CA LEU A 1159 21.03 -35.27 -14.63
C LEU A 1159 21.25 -34.14 -15.66
N TRP A 1160 20.78 -34.31 -16.89
CA TRP A 1160 20.80 -33.20 -17.87
C TRP A 1160 19.94 -32.03 -17.40
N TRP A 1161 18.75 -32.27 -16.85
CA TRP A 1161 17.92 -31.23 -16.28
C TRP A 1161 18.56 -30.57 -15.03
N VAL A 1162 19.34 -31.30 -14.24
CA VAL A 1162 20.17 -30.72 -13.16
C VAL A 1162 21.23 -29.75 -13.71
N VAL A 1163 21.95 -30.13 -14.77
CA VAL A 1163 22.93 -29.24 -15.42
C VAL A 1163 22.24 -28.00 -15.97
N GLU A 1164 21.13 -28.16 -16.69
CA GLU A 1164 20.36 -27.01 -17.19
C GLU A 1164 19.78 -26.13 -16.07
N LEU A 1165 19.54 -26.67 -14.87
CA LEU A 1165 19.10 -25.91 -13.68
C LEU A 1165 20.25 -25.08 -13.10
N GLU A 1166 21.39 -25.72 -12.83
CA GLU A 1166 22.59 -25.09 -12.26
C GLU A 1166 23.16 -23.99 -13.17
N ASP A 1167 23.25 -24.24 -14.48
CA ASP A 1167 23.72 -23.26 -15.49
C ASP A 1167 22.87 -21.96 -15.53
N GLY A 1168 21.69 -21.97 -14.90
CA GLY A 1168 20.79 -20.83 -14.80
C GLY A 1168 20.40 -20.41 -13.39
N MET A 1169 20.94 -21.00 -12.31
CA MET A 1169 20.50 -20.70 -10.94
C MET A 1169 21.20 -19.47 -10.35
N GLY A 1170 20.44 -18.54 -9.75
CA GLY A 1170 21.01 -17.50 -8.90
C GLY A 1170 21.49 -18.04 -7.55
N LEU A 1171 22.42 -17.35 -6.89
CA LEU A 1171 23.00 -17.76 -5.59
C LEU A 1171 21.97 -17.92 -4.45
N ARG A 1172 20.74 -17.40 -4.64
CA ARG A 1172 19.56 -17.65 -3.82
C ARG A 1172 18.35 -17.81 -4.76
N GLU A 1173 17.35 -18.57 -4.32
CA GLU A 1173 16.11 -18.82 -5.08
C GLU A 1173 15.45 -17.53 -5.59
N TRP A 1174 14.87 -17.57 -6.79
CA TRP A 1174 14.17 -16.42 -7.37
C TRP A 1174 13.02 -15.86 -6.51
N GLY A 1175 12.47 -16.64 -5.58
CA GLY A 1175 11.43 -16.18 -4.66
C GLY A 1175 11.85 -15.02 -3.74
N VAL A 1176 13.15 -14.88 -3.43
CA VAL A 1176 13.62 -13.88 -2.45
C VAL A 1176 13.52 -12.43 -2.93
N VAL A 1177 13.36 -12.19 -4.24
CA VAL A 1177 13.09 -10.84 -4.77
C VAL A 1177 11.63 -10.42 -4.59
N THR A 1178 10.78 -11.33 -4.10
CA THR A 1178 9.35 -11.13 -3.91
C THR A 1178 8.99 -11.33 -2.45
N ALA A 1179 8.99 -10.24 -1.68
CA ALA A 1179 8.37 -10.19 -0.36
C ALA A 1179 6.92 -10.68 -0.48
N GLY A 1180 6.58 -11.80 0.18
CA GLY A 1180 5.28 -12.49 0.01
C GLY A 1180 5.18 -13.48 -1.18
N GLY A 1181 6.27 -13.82 -1.86
CA GLY A 1181 6.38 -14.98 -2.76
C GLY A 1181 5.70 -14.90 -4.14
N GLY A 1182 5.29 -13.71 -4.60
CA GLY A 1182 4.48 -13.54 -5.81
C GLY A 1182 5.20 -13.12 -7.09
N TYR A 1183 4.51 -12.38 -7.97
CA TYR A 1183 5.08 -11.60 -9.09
C TYR A 1183 4.62 -10.13 -9.05
N VAL A 1184 3.89 -9.73 -8.00
CA VAL A 1184 3.28 -8.40 -7.85
C VAL A 1184 4.17 -7.55 -6.94
N LEU A 1185 4.58 -6.36 -7.41
CA LEU A 1185 5.31 -5.35 -6.62
C LEU A 1185 4.43 -4.65 -5.59
#